data_AF-A0A497QTI3-F1
#
_entry.id   AF-A0A497QTI3-F1
#
_cell.length_a   1.000
_cell.length_b   1.000
_cell.length_c   1.000
_cell.angle_alpha   90.00
_cell.angle_beta   90.00
_cell.angle_gamma   90.00
#
_symmetry.space_group_name_H-M   'P 1'
#
loop_
_entity.id
_entity.type
_entity.pdbx_description
1 polymer ?
#
loop_
_entity_poly.entity_id
_entity_poly.type
_entity_poly.pdbx_seq_one_letter_code
_entity_poly.pdbx_strand_id
1 'polypeptide(L)'
;IYKGLQEKGFYRIEDVQGRLKELENILLNELHYEPDMATISIGILSERLGRIETKPVKTGERSLVAKRLRTQKEKELMEQPKQPVIEEPLQEQKKKSDFLKIPHQDIINSPIPRPYQLEAYYMFKGDNYNASIIDSPTGSGKTLMGMMCIQDWLRTLQKNESILVLVPTQNYQSQWVDSICFNEIGLQISPTFVFSGTISQLETFISKTREIPPIIILTYTSLAQILGAKTKKERELKQLINWLGIRSVIFDEAHKIVEQENSATFEVAKRLVKLYKGAHIENLIGFSGTAKAYEKVFKKLGMKLIYIVPEKELVLHGFVAPIAELGVTFAYSGRERAIRDLHNEIKANMKEMWSYFGYNNLRKEFQKIPLNERLFICKELLGMYQSYRNELATEKLKAKFVEWAPRKDKGPLTLADVNLVQTIQIYNSWSDISLAANSIHKNAAREVVQETEKLVMHLEQLIRIPSLKKMISSEKYGTRMPKRTTIYNIRKQYKDRREVVKKVRDIMCSTMVGIYRALDVWARTKIGEGRVGTLQSIISAEEQIRDVKGVVIFDSGRTIKIEYESGIGSPGFSGVGGSFAQSLGTDIIKYNPIAVQSSEMYISFNPTLEKPLHVMMADFIRNEIIIDKLTERLFMELIYELPFQEQLSNFIYLTFRELMVEYVTSLKKVYRARYGEFTKKVFEPLKEFIDEMVILDTDLNLAVNLLKDRITNPSVRVNNIIQKLYDYASIARKIEFAKKGTLETATGELQEYYYLKMPSGRQKQLIYDLVSDFLDSEELPIQLVFVSSWARTGWDVRTPDILIDATATRDVTAWQQLRGRAMRALESWTIDCYRTISVLLGKKTNSDKIMQRLPIEMQENFKKIQEDFAPRENLTPQMIELLQNSIDDARIPPEEKLKLKTKIQSGNINKLSTTERMKLIIYLMLSKNKVAHIFEMVKASGSTKQVEYDKQTGQWRRKAAIAKKHRGEPILPVPGAERRRGKYVAPLIYSQDPTVDTPSEVRDTLKNLLTGLDEELLDDWVLNLIERREKKATTVTNRTDQKERQEGQVEASMQGEQQISQLEIDGVTEEALKEFLNEIDSIEF
;
A
#
# COMPACT_ATOMS: atom_id res chain seq x y z
N ILE A 1 19.94 30.40 -8.85
CA ILE A 1 19.02 31.13 -7.95
C ILE A 1 19.66 31.43 -6.61
N TYR A 2 19.72 30.50 -5.64
CA TYR A 2 20.19 30.79 -4.27
C TYR A 2 21.60 31.41 -4.20
N LYS A 3 22.53 30.91 -5.03
CA LYS A 3 23.90 31.45 -5.13
C LYS A 3 23.94 32.90 -5.66
N GLY A 4 23.15 33.20 -6.70
CA GLY A 4 23.03 34.56 -7.25
C GLY A 4 22.29 35.55 -6.34
N LEU A 5 21.37 35.06 -5.50
CA LEU A 5 20.69 35.88 -4.49
C LEU A 5 21.61 36.22 -3.30
N GLN A 6 22.49 35.30 -2.90
CA GLN A 6 23.50 35.56 -1.87
C GLN A 6 24.53 36.61 -2.31
N GLU A 7 24.92 36.60 -3.58
CA GLU A 7 25.82 37.62 -4.17
C GLU A 7 25.18 39.02 -4.19
N LYS A 8 23.85 39.11 -4.08
CA LYS A 8 23.06 40.36 -4.05
C LYS A 8 22.54 40.71 -2.65
N GLY A 9 23.08 40.07 -1.60
CA GLY A 9 22.80 40.42 -0.20
C GLY A 9 21.62 39.70 0.45
N PHE A 10 21.00 38.72 -0.22
CA PHE A 10 19.97 37.85 0.36
C PHE A 10 20.60 36.56 0.91
N TYR A 11 21.01 36.59 2.18
CA TYR A 11 21.74 35.49 2.80
C TYR A 11 20.81 34.44 3.41
N ARG A 12 19.60 34.84 3.82
CA ARG A 12 18.54 33.98 4.35
C ARG A 12 17.28 34.09 3.51
N ILE A 13 16.50 33.01 3.50
CA ILE A 13 15.20 32.98 2.82
C ILE A 13 14.23 33.99 3.43
N GLU A 14 14.37 34.27 4.75
CA GLU A 14 13.56 35.27 5.46
C GLU A 14 13.81 36.71 4.97
N ASP A 15 15.00 37.01 4.44
CA ASP A 15 15.37 38.35 3.94
C ASP A 15 14.53 38.77 2.70
N VAL A 16 13.81 37.81 2.10
CA VAL A 16 12.92 37.98 0.96
C VAL A 16 11.55 38.54 1.37
N GLN A 17 11.12 38.37 2.62
CA GLN A 17 9.85 38.89 3.10
C GLN A 17 9.86 40.44 3.07
N GLY A 18 9.05 41.02 2.17
CA GLY A 18 8.92 42.47 2.00
C GLY A 18 9.72 43.08 0.83
N ARG A 19 10.62 42.32 0.19
CA ARG A 19 11.43 42.77 -0.96
C ARG A 19 11.10 42.04 -2.28
N LEU A 20 9.87 41.54 -2.41
CA LEU A 20 9.43 40.71 -3.54
C LEU A 20 9.58 41.38 -4.91
N LYS A 21 9.26 42.68 -5.02
CA LYS A 21 9.44 43.42 -6.28
C LYS A 21 10.90 43.53 -6.69
N GLU A 22 11.79 43.67 -5.71
CA GLU A 22 13.23 43.74 -5.96
C GLU A 22 13.77 42.37 -6.40
N LEU A 23 13.31 41.29 -5.75
CA LEU A 23 13.63 39.92 -6.14
C LEU A 23 13.14 39.59 -7.56
N GLU A 24 11.90 39.97 -7.89
CA GLU A 24 11.33 39.80 -9.23
C GLU A 24 12.14 40.57 -10.28
N ASN A 25 12.53 41.81 -9.97
CA ASN A 25 13.37 42.63 -10.85
C ASN A 25 14.76 42.03 -11.06
N ILE A 26 15.40 41.52 -9.99
CA ILE A 26 16.70 40.82 -10.09
C ILE A 26 16.56 39.56 -10.95
N LEU A 27 15.50 38.77 -10.75
CA LEU A 27 15.28 37.53 -11.50
C LEU A 27 15.05 37.81 -12.98
N LEU A 28 14.21 38.78 -13.33
CA LEU A 28 13.84 39.10 -14.71
C LEU A 28 14.91 39.90 -15.45
N ASN A 29 15.42 40.96 -14.83
CA ASN A 29 16.23 41.96 -15.53
C ASN A 29 17.73 41.81 -15.32
N GLU A 30 18.17 41.26 -14.18
CA GLU A 30 19.61 41.09 -13.91
C GLU A 30 20.10 39.64 -14.13
N LEU A 31 19.25 38.65 -13.83
CA LEU A 31 19.55 37.23 -14.03
C LEU A 31 18.89 36.66 -15.30
N HIS A 32 18.12 37.47 -16.03
CA HIS A 32 17.49 37.14 -17.32
C HIS A 32 16.63 35.86 -17.31
N TYR A 33 15.87 35.63 -16.24
CA TYR A 33 14.92 34.51 -16.19
C TYR A 33 13.69 34.82 -17.04
N GLU A 34 13.14 33.79 -17.70
CA GLU A 34 11.83 33.91 -18.33
C GLU A 34 10.74 34.24 -17.28
N PRO A 35 9.71 35.03 -17.65
CA PRO A 35 8.67 35.49 -16.73
C PRO A 35 7.99 34.37 -15.93
N ASP A 36 7.73 33.24 -16.58
CA ASP A 36 7.09 32.08 -15.96
C ASP A 36 8.02 31.41 -14.93
N MET A 37 9.32 31.34 -15.22
CA MET A 37 10.33 30.77 -14.32
C MET A 37 10.63 31.68 -13.12
N ALA A 38 10.59 33.00 -13.30
CA ALA A 38 10.66 33.95 -12.18
C ALA A 38 9.45 33.81 -11.26
N THR A 39 8.24 33.69 -11.83
CA THR A 39 6.98 33.51 -11.10
C THR A 39 6.96 32.18 -10.32
N ILE A 40 7.37 31.08 -10.94
CA ILE A 40 7.49 29.77 -10.29
C ILE A 40 8.53 29.82 -9.16
N SER A 41 9.67 30.47 -9.39
CA SER A 41 10.73 30.58 -8.38
C SER A 41 10.29 31.40 -7.16
N ILE A 42 9.55 32.49 -7.37
CA ILE A 42 8.94 33.29 -6.30
C ILE A 42 7.84 32.49 -5.59
N GLY A 43 7.04 31.70 -6.32
CA GLY A 43 6.02 30.80 -5.76
C GLY A 43 6.62 29.75 -4.83
N ILE A 44 7.70 29.08 -5.26
CA ILE A 44 8.42 28.08 -4.46
C ILE A 44 9.06 28.72 -3.21
N LEU A 45 9.62 29.92 -3.34
CA LEU A 45 10.18 30.67 -2.20
C LEU A 45 9.08 31.09 -1.21
N SER A 46 7.91 31.49 -1.71
CA SER A 46 6.74 31.88 -0.90
C SER A 46 6.12 30.69 -0.17
N GLU A 47 6.15 29.50 -0.78
CA GLU A 47 5.66 28.25 -0.17
C GLU A 47 6.56 27.79 0.98
N ARG A 48 7.89 28.00 0.86
CA ARG A 48 8.85 27.72 1.95
C ARG A 48 8.80 28.73 3.11
N LEU A 49 8.31 29.95 2.88
CA LEU A 49 8.24 31.03 3.88
C LEU A 49 6.93 31.09 4.66
N GLY A 50 5.92 30.28 4.29
CA GLY A 50 4.60 30.34 4.89
C GLY A 50 3.85 31.63 4.53
N ARG A 51 3.19 31.62 3.36
CA ARG A 51 2.28 32.66 2.82
C ARG A 51 2.85 34.09 2.81
N ILE A 52 3.28 34.55 1.64
CA ILE A 52 3.41 35.98 1.35
C ILE A 52 2.15 36.42 0.56
N GLU A 53 1.41 37.40 1.06
CA GLU A 53 0.28 38.00 0.34
C GLU A 53 0.79 38.87 -0.81
N THR A 54 0.61 38.43 -2.06
CA THR A 54 0.79 39.28 -3.24
C THR A 54 -0.54 39.96 -3.57
N LYS A 55 -0.61 41.29 -3.41
CA LYS A 55 -1.71 42.09 -3.98
C LYS A 55 -1.48 42.26 -5.49
N PRO A 56 -2.49 42.07 -6.34
CA PRO A 56 -2.33 42.24 -7.78
C PRO A 56 -2.10 43.72 -8.14
N VAL A 57 -1.11 43.97 -8.99
CA VAL A 57 -0.80 45.28 -9.58
C VAL A 57 -1.83 45.59 -10.66
N LYS A 58 -2.47 46.76 -10.58
CA LYS A 58 -3.35 47.30 -11.63
C LYS A 58 -2.49 47.74 -12.82
N THR A 59 -2.61 47.07 -13.96
CA THR A 59 -2.17 47.61 -15.26
C THR A 59 -3.25 48.54 -15.80
N GLY A 60 -3.02 49.85 -15.67
CA GLY A 60 -3.82 50.90 -16.28
C GLY A 60 -3.63 51.02 -17.79
N GLU A 61 -4.62 51.63 -18.43
CA GLU A 61 -4.62 52.28 -19.75
C GLU A 61 -5.00 51.50 -21.03
N ARG A 62 -4.87 50.17 -21.13
CA ARG A 62 -5.40 49.45 -22.32
C ARG A 62 -6.92 49.15 -22.29
N SER A 63 -7.60 49.47 -21.19
CA SER A 63 -9.00 49.08 -20.93
C SER A 63 -10.08 50.05 -21.43
N LEU A 64 -9.75 51.27 -21.86
CA LEU A 64 -10.78 52.27 -22.21
C LEU A 64 -11.18 52.24 -23.69
N VAL A 65 -10.26 51.89 -24.60
CA VAL A 65 -10.54 51.81 -26.04
C VAL A 65 -11.38 50.58 -26.39
N ALA A 66 -11.09 49.43 -25.76
CA ALA A 66 -11.87 48.20 -25.92
C ALA A 66 -13.30 48.29 -25.36
N LYS A 67 -13.52 49.16 -24.36
CA LYS A 67 -14.86 49.38 -23.79
C LYS A 67 -15.73 50.24 -24.70
N ARG A 68 -15.16 51.29 -25.33
CA ARG A 68 -15.88 52.15 -26.29
C ARG A 68 -16.28 51.42 -27.57
N LEU A 69 -15.41 50.54 -28.10
CA LEU A 69 -15.72 49.74 -29.29
C LEU A 69 -16.85 48.71 -29.08
N ARG A 70 -17.05 48.22 -27.84
CA ARG A 70 -18.16 47.32 -27.51
C ARG A 70 -19.49 48.03 -27.37
N THR A 71 -19.52 49.21 -26.75
CA THR A 71 -20.78 49.97 -26.59
C THR A 71 -21.31 50.55 -27.91
N GLN A 72 -20.42 50.77 -28.89
CA GLN A 72 -20.81 51.27 -30.22
C GLN A 72 -21.44 50.16 -31.08
N LYS A 73 -20.89 48.94 -31.04
CA LYS A 73 -21.47 47.76 -31.69
C LYS A 73 -22.80 47.31 -31.09
N GLU A 74 -22.99 47.46 -29.78
CA GLU A 74 -24.26 47.12 -29.12
C GLU A 74 -25.39 48.10 -29.44
N LYS A 75 -25.08 49.37 -29.78
CA LYS A 75 -26.07 50.34 -30.24
C LYS A 75 -26.52 50.10 -31.68
N GLU A 76 -25.61 49.71 -32.58
CA GLU A 76 -25.94 49.40 -33.98
C GLU A 76 -26.80 48.13 -34.12
N LEU A 77 -26.72 47.19 -33.17
CA LEU A 77 -27.52 45.95 -33.14
C LEU A 77 -28.95 46.14 -32.60
N MET A 78 -29.26 47.27 -31.95
CA MET A 78 -30.58 47.53 -31.36
C MET A 78 -31.56 48.30 -32.27
N GLU A 79 -31.14 48.79 -33.44
CA GLU A 79 -31.97 49.63 -34.33
C GLU A 79 -32.45 48.94 -35.62
N GLN A 80 -32.78 47.64 -35.59
CA GLN A 80 -33.50 46.99 -36.71
C GLN A 80 -34.99 46.78 -36.38
N PRO A 81 -35.93 47.15 -37.28
CA PRO A 81 -37.36 47.16 -37.00
C PRO A 81 -37.98 45.76 -37.06
N LYS A 82 -38.82 45.44 -36.07
CA LYS A 82 -39.61 44.20 -35.98
C LYS A 82 -40.79 44.23 -36.97
N GLN A 83 -40.94 43.20 -37.80
CA GLN A 83 -42.20 42.89 -38.49
C GLN A 83 -43.11 41.99 -37.62
N PRO A 84 -44.44 42.07 -37.76
CA PRO A 84 -45.39 41.53 -36.79
C PRO A 84 -45.61 40.02 -36.93
N VAL A 85 -45.78 39.38 -35.78
CA VAL A 85 -46.08 37.95 -35.61
C VAL A 85 -47.58 37.74 -35.79
N ILE A 86 -47.97 36.81 -36.66
CA ILE A 86 -49.32 36.26 -36.73
C ILE A 86 -49.39 35.11 -35.71
N GLU A 87 -50.33 35.22 -34.77
CA GLU A 87 -50.63 34.17 -33.79
C GLU A 87 -51.53 33.08 -34.43
N GLU A 88 -51.11 31.82 -34.35
CA GLU A 88 -52.00 30.66 -34.41
C GLU A 88 -51.76 29.75 -33.19
N PRO A 89 -52.79 29.03 -32.70
CA PRO A 89 -52.87 28.62 -31.31
C PRO A 89 -52.24 27.25 -31.02
N LEU A 90 -51.67 27.17 -29.82
CA LEU A 90 -51.29 25.99 -29.03
C LEU A 90 -52.02 24.67 -29.40
N GLN A 91 -51.27 23.73 -29.97
CA GLN A 91 -51.51 22.30 -29.75
C GLN A 91 -50.22 21.58 -29.36
N GLU A 92 -50.38 20.70 -28.37
CA GLU A 92 -49.39 19.94 -27.64
C GLU A 92 -48.40 19.17 -28.55
N GLN A 93 -47.15 19.61 -28.58
CA GLN A 93 -46.03 18.74 -28.97
C GLN A 93 -45.21 18.41 -27.72
N LYS A 94 -45.38 17.17 -27.25
CA LYS A 94 -44.44 16.50 -26.34
C LYS A 94 -43.01 16.71 -26.87
N LYS A 95 -42.19 17.46 -26.13
CA LYS A 95 -40.74 17.49 -26.37
C LYS A 95 -40.22 16.06 -26.31
N LYS A 96 -39.84 15.50 -27.46
CA LYS A 96 -38.96 14.33 -27.51
C LYS A 96 -37.68 14.73 -26.77
N SER A 97 -37.41 14.10 -25.63
CA SER A 97 -36.15 14.24 -24.91
C SER A 97 -35.04 13.60 -25.75
N ASP A 98 -34.14 14.42 -26.29
CA ASP A 98 -32.95 13.94 -26.99
C ASP A 98 -31.95 13.36 -25.98
N PHE A 99 -32.14 12.08 -25.61
CA PHE A 99 -31.17 11.32 -24.83
C PHE A 99 -29.89 11.11 -25.62
N LEU A 100 -28.75 11.20 -24.94
CA LEU A 100 -27.45 10.98 -25.57
C LEU A 100 -27.23 9.47 -25.78
N LYS A 101 -27.29 8.99 -27.03
CA LYS A 101 -26.94 7.60 -27.35
C LYS A 101 -25.43 7.44 -27.45
N ILE A 102 -24.81 6.98 -26.36
CA ILE A 102 -23.40 6.57 -26.35
C ILE A 102 -23.33 5.08 -26.67
N PRO A 103 -22.64 4.64 -27.75
CA PRO A 103 -22.37 3.23 -27.98
C PRO A 103 -21.53 2.63 -26.85
N HIS A 104 -21.96 1.49 -26.32
CA HIS A 104 -21.27 0.77 -25.27
C HIS A 104 -21.67 -0.71 -25.28
N GLN A 105 -20.79 -1.56 -24.76
CA GLN A 105 -21.06 -2.96 -24.51
C GLN A 105 -22.10 -3.12 -23.39
N ASP A 106 -23.07 -4.02 -23.59
CA ASP A 106 -24.07 -4.32 -22.57
C ASP A 106 -23.49 -5.27 -21.53
N ILE A 107 -22.94 -4.72 -20.45
CA ILE A 107 -22.38 -5.51 -19.34
C ILE A 107 -23.51 -6.17 -18.53
N ILE A 108 -24.54 -5.39 -18.16
CA ILE A 108 -25.61 -5.84 -17.25
C ILE A 108 -26.31 -7.11 -17.76
N ASN A 109 -26.55 -7.22 -19.07
CA ASN A 109 -27.25 -8.37 -19.66
C ASN A 109 -26.31 -9.42 -20.28
N SER A 110 -25.00 -9.31 -20.05
CA SER A 110 -24.00 -10.26 -20.56
C SER A 110 -23.63 -11.33 -19.52
N PRO A 111 -22.96 -12.42 -19.92
CA PRO A 111 -22.38 -13.38 -18.97
C PRO A 111 -21.11 -12.85 -18.26
N ILE A 112 -20.71 -11.60 -18.48
CA ILE A 112 -19.45 -11.02 -17.96
C ILE A 112 -19.50 -10.84 -16.43
N PRO A 113 -20.54 -10.21 -15.84
CA PRO A 113 -20.57 -9.96 -14.40
C PRO A 113 -20.73 -11.25 -13.60
N ARG A 114 -19.97 -11.35 -12.51
CA ARG A 114 -20.13 -12.42 -11.53
C ARG A 114 -21.42 -12.19 -10.73
N PRO A 115 -22.09 -13.25 -10.22
CA PRO A 115 -23.39 -13.11 -9.56
C PRO A 115 -23.43 -12.11 -8.39
N TYR A 116 -22.39 -12.05 -7.57
CA TYR A 116 -22.33 -11.11 -6.44
C TYR A 116 -22.12 -9.65 -6.90
N GLN A 117 -21.54 -9.43 -8.08
CA GLN A 117 -21.38 -8.10 -8.66
C GLN A 117 -22.72 -7.58 -9.17
N LEU A 118 -23.50 -8.45 -9.81
CA LEU A 118 -24.88 -8.15 -10.19
C LEU A 118 -25.75 -7.88 -8.96
N GLU A 119 -25.61 -8.69 -7.92
CA GLU A 119 -26.32 -8.44 -6.66
C GLU A 119 -25.97 -7.06 -6.09
N ALA A 120 -24.68 -6.71 -6.00
CA ALA A 120 -24.26 -5.39 -5.53
C ALA A 120 -24.82 -4.25 -6.40
N TYR A 121 -24.81 -4.39 -7.73
CA TYR A 121 -25.46 -3.43 -8.64
C TYR A 121 -26.96 -3.29 -8.36
N TYR A 122 -27.68 -4.41 -8.24
CA TYR A 122 -29.11 -4.38 -7.96
C TYR A 122 -29.44 -3.82 -6.58
N MET A 123 -28.56 -3.97 -5.58
CA MET A 123 -28.71 -3.31 -4.28
C MET A 123 -28.61 -1.79 -4.39
N PHE A 124 -27.66 -1.27 -5.20
CA PHE A 124 -27.61 0.17 -5.49
C PHE A 124 -28.87 0.66 -6.19
N LYS A 125 -29.31 -0.07 -7.22
CA LYS A 125 -30.51 0.29 -7.99
C LYS A 125 -31.79 0.20 -7.15
N GLY A 126 -31.91 -0.81 -6.29
CA GLY A 126 -33.04 -0.99 -5.37
C GLY A 126 -33.12 0.09 -4.27
N ASP A 127 -31.98 0.62 -3.83
CA ASP A 127 -31.92 1.81 -2.96
C ASP A 127 -32.00 3.13 -3.76
N ASN A 128 -32.25 3.05 -5.08
CA ASN A 128 -32.34 4.17 -6.00
C ASN A 128 -31.13 5.13 -5.92
N TYR A 129 -29.93 4.55 -5.78
CA TYR A 129 -28.66 5.29 -5.71
C TYR A 129 -28.63 6.40 -4.63
N ASN A 130 -29.32 6.19 -3.50
CA ASN A 130 -29.59 7.21 -2.49
C ASN A 130 -28.45 7.41 -1.48
N ALA A 131 -27.35 8.03 -1.93
CA ALA A 131 -26.15 8.25 -1.13
C ALA A 131 -25.64 6.95 -0.48
N SER A 132 -25.61 5.89 -1.28
CA SER A 132 -25.44 4.52 -0.81
C SER A 132 -24.01 4.04 -0.91
N ILE A 133 -23.62 3.17 0.03
CA ILE A 133 -22.30 2.55 0.09
C ILE A 133 -22.42 1.04 0.13
N ILE A 134 -21.56 0.36 -0.62
CA ILE A 134 -21.35 -1.08 -0.51
C ILE A 134 -19.95 -1.34 0.04
N ASP A 135 -19.87 -2.24 1.03
CA ASP A 135 -18.60 -2.80 1.46
C ASP A 135 -18.31 -4.06 0.65
N SER A 136 -17.19 -4.06 -0.06
CA SER A 136 -16.79 -5.17 -0.91
C SER A 136 -15.29 -5.39 -0.82
N PRO A 137 -14.82 -6.62 -0.56
CA PRO A 137 -13.40 -6.94 -0.47
C PRO A 137 -12.61 -6.42 -1.66
N THR A 138 -11.35 -6.05 -1.42
CA THR A 138 -10.45 -5.64 -2.51
C THR A 138 -10.19 -6.84 -3.43
N GLY A 139 -10.12 -6.60 -4.74
CA GLY A 139 -10.00 -7.67 -5.75
C GLY A 139 -11.34 -8.27 -6.22
N SER A 140 -12.48 -7.88 -5.62
CA SER A 140 -13.81 -8.38 -6.01
C SER A 140 -14.37 -7.80 -7.32
N GLY A 141 -13.66 -6.87 -7.99
CA GLY A 141 -14.14 -6.18 -9.19
C GLY A 141 -15.08 -5.00 -8.91
N LYS A 142 -14.76 -4.15 -7.93
CA LYS A 142 -15.52 -2.91 -7.61
C LYS A 142 -15.72 -1.99 -8.82
N THR A 143 -14.70 -1.88 -9.68
CA THR A 143 -14.77 -1.10 -10.92
C THR A 143 -15.88 -1.60 -11.84
N LEU A 144 -16.04 -2.92 -11.99
CA LEU A 144 -17.10 -3.53 -12.80
C LEU A 144 -18.50 -3.25 -12.23
N MET A 145 -18.64 -3.25 -10.88
CA MET A 145 -19.89 -2.84 -10.22
C MET A 145 -20.25 -1.38 -10.52
N GLY A 146 -19.26 -0.48 -10.49
CA GLY A 146 -19.46 0.91 -10.86
C GLY A 146 -19.74 1.10 -12.36
N MET A 147 -19.12 0.32 -13.24
CA MET A 147 -19.40 0.33 -14.68
C MET A 147 -20.84 -0.07 -15.01
N MET A 148 -21.41 -1.05 -14.29
CA MET A 148 -22.84 -1.37 -14.43
C MET A 148 -23.74 -0.20 -14.00
N CYS A 149 -23.37 0.55 -12.96
CA CYS A 149 -24.09 1.76 -12.58
C CYS A 149 -23.98 2.85 -13.66
N ILE A 150 -22.78 3.04 -14.22
CA ILE A 150 -22.55 3.96 -15.35
C ILE A 150 -23.43 3.57 -16.54
N GLN A 151 -23.46 2.28 -16.92
CA GLN A 151 -24.30 1.78 -18.00
C GLN A 151 -25.78 2.12 -17.80
N ASP A 152 -26.31 1.93 -16.58
CA ASP A 152 -27.69 2.27 -16.25
C ASP A 152 -27.95 3.77 -16.36
N TRP A 153 -27.03 4.60 -15.88
CA TRP A 153 -27.17 6.06 -15.96
C TRP A 153 -27.00 6.62 -17.37
N LEU A 154 -26.20 5.99 -18.23
CA LEU A 154 -26.07 6.38 -19.64
C LEU A 154 -27.40 6.28 -20.40
N ARG A 155 -28.33 5.43 -19.96
CA ARG A 155 -29.67 5.29 -20.58
C ARG A 155 -30.55 6.53 -20.36
N THR A 156 -30.31 7.29 -19.29
CA THR A 156 -31.11 8.46 -18.93
C THR A 156 -30.35 9.78 -19.04
N LEU A 157 -29.05 9.73 -19.38
CA LEU A 157 -28.18 10.90 -19.45
C LEU A 157 -28.58 11.84 -20.60
N GLN A 158 -28.86 13.10 -20.29
CA GLN A 158 -29.18 14.10 -21.30
C GLN A 158 -27.91 14.70 -21.93
N LYS A 159 -28.08 15.39 -23.07
CA LYS A 159 -27.01 16.15 -23.70
C LYS A 159 -26.50 17.25 -22.75
N ASN A 160 -25.18 17.33 -22.56
CA ASN A 160 -24.48 18.21 -21.60
C ASN A 160 -24.60 17.81 -20.12
N GLU A 161 -25.08 16.61 -19.82
CA GLU A 161 -24.96 16.03 -18.48
C GLU A 161 -23.77 15.08 -18.38
N SER A 162 -23.21 14.96 -17.19
CA SER A 162 -22.02 14.15 -16.94
C SER A 162 -22.13 13.29 -15.70
N ILE A 163 -21.38 12.20 -15.72
CA ILE A 163 -21.13 11.30 -14.60
C ILE A 163 -19.73 11.60 -14.06
N LEU A 164 -19.62 11.86 -12.76
CA LEU A 164 -18.35 12.13 -12.09
C LEU A 164 -17.87 10.90 -11.31
N VAL A 165 -16.71 10.37 -11.67
CA VAL A 165 -16.00 9.32 -10.91
C VAL A 165 -14.85 9.95 -10.14
N LEU A 166 -14.86 9.80 -8.82
CA LEU A 166 -13.82 10.32 -7.93
C LEU A 166 -12.95 9.19 -7.41
N VAL A 167 -11.64 9.33 -7.62
CA VAL A 167 -10.65 8.30 -7.30
C VAL A 167 -9.53 8.83 -6.40
N PRO A 168 -8.81 7.96 -5.66
CA PRO A 168 -7.77 8.39 -4.73
C PRO A 168 -6.50 8.94 -5.39
N THR A 169 -6.07 8.37 -6.52
CA THR A 169 -4.80 8.74 -7.18
C THR A 169 -4.91 8.69 -8.70
N GLN A 170 -3.90 9.23 -9.40
CA GLN A 170 -3.80 9.17 -10.86
C GLN A 170 -3.69 7.74 -11.41
N ASN A 171 -3.22 6.78 -10.61
CA ASN A 171 -3.23 5.37 -11.00
C ASN A 171 -4.65 4.85 -11.16
N TYR A 172 -5.51 5.11 -10.17
CA TYR A 172 -6.90 4.72 -10.24
C TYR A 172 -7.59 5.43 -11.41
N GLN A 173 -7.22 6.68 -11.74
CA GLN A 173 -7.72 7.34 -12.96
C GLN A 173 -7.39 6.53 -14.22
N SER A 174 -6.16 6.04 -14.34
CA SER A 174 -5.74 5.22 -15.48
C SER A 174 -6.46 3.87 -15.49
N GLN A 175 -6.60 3.22 -14.33
CA GLN A 175 -7.33 1.94 -14.21
C GLN A 175 -8.81 2.07 -14.61
N TRP A 176 -9.47 3.16 -14.22
CA TRP A 176 -10.85 3.44 -14.62
C TRP A 176 -10.98 3.71 -16.11
N VAL A 177 -10.08 4.51 -16.70
CA VAL A 177 -10.07 4.73 -18.17
C VAL A 177 -9.85 3.41 -18.91
N ASP A 178 -8.88 2.62 -18.45
CA ASP A 178 -8.55 1.34 -19.09
C ASP A 178 -9.72 0.36 -19.00
N SER A 179 -10.39 0.30 -17.85
CA SER A 179 -11.57 -0.55 -17.65
C SER A 179 -12.78 -0.09 -18.47
N ILE A 180 -13.01 1.21 -18.60
CA ILE A 180 -14.19 1.75 -19.32
C ILE A 180 -14.01 1.63 -20.84
N CYS A 181 -12.80 1.92 -21.36
CA CYS A 181 -12.59 2.11 -22.79
C CYS A 181 -11.96 0.92 -23.50
N PHE A 182 -11.05 0.19 -22.84
CA PHE A 182 -10.12 -0.72 -23.54
C PHE A 182 -10.21 -2.17 -23.10
N ASN A 183 -10.68 -2.43 -21.88
CA ASN A 183 -10.76 -3.79 -21.36
C ASN A 183 -11.90 -4.55 -22.04
N GLU A 184 -11.65 -5.79 -22.46
CA GLU A 184 -12.62 -6.63 -23.18
C GLU A 184 -13.90 -6.89 -22.39
N ILE A 185 -13.78 -6.96 -21.06
CA ILE A 185 -14.89 -7.15 -20.11
C ILE A 185 -15.51 -5.82 -19.65
N GLY A 186 -15.08 -4.70 -20.22
CA GLY A 186 -15.47 -3.33 -19.87
C GLY A 186 -16.70 -2.83 -20.62
N LEU A 187 -16.92 -1.51 -20.57
CA LEU A 187 -18.02 -0.88 -21.34
C LEU A 187 -17.64 -0.63 -22.80
N GLN A 188 -16.34 -0.71 -23.12
CA GLN A 188 -15.77 -0.39 -24.44
C GLN A 188 -16.25 0.96 -25.00
N ILE A 189 -16.49 1.92 -24.10
CA ILE A 189 -16.96 3.25 -24.47
C ILE A 189 -15.85 3.99 -25.19
N SER A 190 -16.25 4.76 -26.21
CA SER A 190 -15.33 5.62 -26.94
C SER A 190 -14.57 6.49 -25.98
N PRO A 191 -13.23 6.43 -25.99
CA PRO A 191 -12.49 7.26 -25.06
C PRO A 191 -12.75 8.75 -25.36
N THR A 192 -13.32 9.13 -26.51
CA THR A 192 -13.85 10.49 -26.81
C THR A 192 -14.90 10.98 -25.81
N PHE A 193 -15.70 10.08 -25.24
CA PHE A 193 -16.72 10.39 -24.22
C PHE A 193 -16.17 10.38 -22.78
N VAL A 194 -14.90 10.03 -22.60
CA VAL A 194 -14.29 9.88 -21.27
C VAL A 194 -13.15 10.88 -21.10
N PHE A 195 -13.29 11.77 -20.12
CA PHE A 195 -12.21 12.65 -19.68
C PHE A 195 -11.56 12.13 -18.40
N SER A 196 -10.24 12.20 -18.34
CA SER A 196 -9.45 11.88 -17.15
C SER A 196 -8.29 12.85 -16.98
N GLY A 197 -8.15 13.44 -15.80
CA GLY A 197 -7.10 14.43 -15.54
C GLY A 197 -7.37 15.34 -14.34
N THR A 198 -6.84 16.56 -14.39
CA THR A 198 -7.13 17.63 -13.43
C THR A 198 -8.22 18.56 -13.96
N ILE A 199 -8.74 19.45 -13.11
CA ILE A 199 -9.83 20.34 -13.52
C ILE A 199 -9.35 21.42 -14.49
N SER A 200 -8.13 21.93 -14.32
CA SER A 200 -7.54 22.86 -15.31
C SER A 200 -7.36 22.21 -16.68
N GLN A 201 -7.05 20.91 -16.72
CA GLN A 201 -6.99 20.16 -17.98
C GLN A 201 -8.38 19.96 -18.59
N LEU A 202 -9.40 19.74 -17.76
CA LEU A 202 -10.79 19.62 -18.20
C LEU A 202 -11.30 20.92 -18.81
N GLU A 203 -11.05 22.06 -18.16
CA GLU A 203 -11.38 23.40 -18.69
C GLU A 203 -10.72 23.63 -20.04
N THR A 204 -9.43 23.27 -20.16
CA THR A 204 -8.69 23.36 -21.42
C THR A 204 -9.29 22.44 -22.49
N PHE A 205 -9.65 21.21 -22.13
CA PHE A 205 -10.30 20.25 -23.03
C PHE A 205 -11.62 20.80 -23.56
N ILE A 206 -12.53 21.22 -22.68
CA ILE A 206 -13.84 21.78 -23.05
C ILE A 206 -13.66 23.05 -23.90
N SER A 207 -12.68 23.90 -23.59
CA SER A 207 -12.41 25.10 -24.40
C SER A 207 -12.03 24.78 -25.85
N LYS A 208 -11.37 23.64 -26.07
CA LYS A 208 -10.91 23.18 -27.39
C LYS A 208 -11.99 22.40 -28.14
N THR A 209 -12.67 21.47 -27.47
CA THR A 209 -13.70 20.62 -28.08
C THR A 209 -15.06 21.29 -28.17
N ARG A 210 -15.32 22.29 -27.33
CA ARG A 210 -16.63 22.93 -27.09
C ARG A 210 -17.72 21.96 -26.60
N GLU A 211 -17.32 20.80 -26.11
CA GLU A 211 -18.23 19.76 -25.63
C GLU A 211 -17.87 19.32 -24.21
N ILE A 212 -18.90 19.07 -23.40
CA ILE A 212 -18.74 18.52 -22.05
C ILE A 212 -18.69 17.00 -22.16
N PRO A 213 -17.61 16.35 -21.68
CA PRO A 213 -17.49 14.89 -21.74
C PRO A 213 -18.54 14.20 -20.83
N PRO A 214 -19.27 13.19 -21.33
CA PRO A 214 -20.27 12.46 -20.54
C PRO A 214 -19.72 11.77 -19.30
N ILE A 215 -18.47 11.30 -19.32
CA ILE A 215 -17.83 10.65 -18.18
C ILE A 215 -16.57 11.45 -17.80
N ILE A 216 -16.49 11.85 -16.53
CA ILE A 216 -15.40 12.67 -16.00
C ILE A 216 -14.76 11.93 -14.83
N ILE A 217 -13.45 11.67 -14.91
CA ILE A 217 -12.70 10.95 -13.87
C ILE A 217 -11.67 11.90 -13.25
N LEU A 218 -11.86 12.25 -11.97
CA LEU A 218 -11.00 13.19 -11.23
C LEU A 218 -10.45 12.54 -9.96
N THR A 219 -9.29 13.02 -9.49
CA THR A 219 -8.83 12.64 -8.15
C THR A 219 -9.53 13.48 -7.07
N TYR A 220 -9.72 12.90 -5.88
CA TYR A 220 -10.23 13.66 -4.72
C TYR A 220 -9.40 14.92 -4.46
N THR A 221 -8.08 14.84 -4.62
CA THR A 221 -7.16 15.96 -4.43
C THR A 221 -7.33 17.05 -5.49
N SER A 222 -7.54 16.68 -6.76
CA SER A 222 -7.77 17.65 -7.84
C SER A 222 -9.04 18.45 -7.59
N LEU A 223 -10.10 17.81 -7.10
CA LEU A 223 -11.34 18.51 -6.74
C LEU A 223 -11.17 19.35 -5.45
N ALA A 224 -10.41 18.84 -4.48
CA ALA A 224 -10.11 19.57 -3.24
C ALA A 224 -9.29 20.85 -3.47
N GLN A 225 -8.41 20.88 -4.48
CA GLN A 225 -7.61 22.07 -4.82
C GLN A 225 -8.50 23.27 -5.20
N ILE A 226 -9.65 23.04 -5.83
CA ILE A 226 -10.60 24.11 -6.13
C ILE A 226 -11.21 24.68 -4.86
N LEU A 227 -11.51 23.82 -3.89
CA LEU A 227 -12.22 24.23 -2.68
C LEU A 227 -11.41 25.10 -1.74
N GLY A 228 -10.07 25.00 -1.76
CA GLY A 228 -9.18 25.70 -0.84
C GLY A 228 -9.45 25.37 0.64
N ALA A 229 -8.44 25.54 1.49
CA ALA A 229 -8.64 25.38 2.93
C ALA A 229 -9.47 26.57 3.50
N LYS A 230 -10.80 26.38 3.62
CA LYS A 230 -11.84 27.15 4.38
C LYS A 230 -12.89 27.98 3.60
N THR A 231 -14.15 27.62 3.90
CA THR A 231 -15.46 28.34 3.93
C THR A 231 -15.98 29.23 2.79
N LYS A 232 -15.20 29.92 1.95
CA LYS A 232 -15.77 30.88 0.95
C LYS A 232 -16.20 30.29 -0.39
N LYS A 233 -15.92 29.01 -0.68
CA LYS A 233 -15.97 28.44 -2.04
C LYS A 233 -17.04 27.35 -2.28
N GLU A 234 -18.06 27.25 -1.42
CA GLU A 234 -19.20 26.34 -1.68
C GLU A 234 -19.95 26.73 -2.97
N ARG A 235 -20.07 28.04 -3.23
CA ARG A 235 -20.63 28.56 -4.48
C ARG A 235 -19.82 28.13 -5.72
N GLU A 236 -18.49 28.09 -5.62
CA GLU A 236 -17.61 27.70 -6.73
C GLU A 236 -17.78 26.21 -7.08
N LEU A 237 -17.86 25.32 -6.08
CA LEU A 237 -18.14 23.90 -6.35
C LEU A 237 -19.52 23.70 -6.96
N LYS A 238 -20.55 24.36 -6.42
CA LYS A 238 -21.90 24.29 -6.99
C LYS A 238 -21.93 24.82 -8.42
N GLN A 239 -21.23 25.92 -8.71
CA GLN A 239 -21.09 26.45 -10.07
C GLN A 239 -20.38 25.47 -10.99
N LEU A 240 -19.30 24.84 -10.54
CA LEU A 240 -18.57 23.81 -11.29
C LEU A 240 -19.46 22.59 -11.60
N ILE A 241 -20.13 22.04 -10.58
CA ILE A 241 -21.05 20.89 -10.73
C ILE A 241 -22.17 21.21 -11.71
N ASN A 242 -22.77 22.40 -11.61
CA ASN A 242 -23.82 22.84 -12.52
C ASN A 242 -23.29 23.12 -13.94
N TRP A 243 -22.11 23.75 -14.08
CA TRP A 243 -21.50 24.05 -15.38
C TRP A 243 -21.13 22.78 -16.14
N LEU A 244 -20.64 21.77 -15.44
CA LEU A 244 -20.34 20.45 -16.00
C LEU A 244 -21.57 19.53 -16.10
N GLY A 245 -22.76 19.98 -15.69
CA GLY A 245 -23.98 19.17 -15.74
C GLY A 245 -23.89 17.85 -14.96
N ILE A 246 -23.15 17.81 -13.84
CA ILE A 246 -22.91 16.55 -13.12
C ILE A 246 -24.19 16.10 -12.40
N ARG A 247 -24.75 14.96 -12.83
CA ARG A 247 -25.97 14.35 -12.25
C ARG A 247 -25.71 13.14 -11.36
N SER A 248 -24.65 12.39 -11.66
CA SER A 248 -24.32 11.16 -10.94
C SER A 248 -22.88 11.21 -10.44
N VAL A 249 -22.65 10.75 -9.20
CA VAL A 249 -21.34 10.74 -8.57
C VAL A 249 -21.00 9.36 -8.03
N ILE A 250 -19.78 8.89 -8.31
CA ILE A 250 -19.18 7.67 -7.76
C ILE A 250 -17.98 8.03 -6.88
N PHE A 251 -17.98 7.56 -5.64
CA PHE A 251 -16.82 7.55 -4.76
C PHE A 251 -16.12 6.20 -4.79
N ASP A 252 -14.98 6.11 -5.49
CA ASP A 252 -14.11 4.94 -5.43
C ASP A 252 -13.16 5.02 -4.23
N GLU A 253 -12.94 3.89 -3.58
CA GLU A 253 -12.26 3.79 -2.28
C GLU A 253 -12.78 4.80 -1.26
N ALA A 254 -14.10 4.81 -1.05
CA ALA A 254 -14.79 5.78 -0.20
C ALA A 254 -14.25 5.87 1.24
N HIS A 255 -13.52 4.87 1.76
CA HIS A 255 -12.85 5.01 3.07
C HIS A 255 -11.83 6.15 3.10
N LYS A 256 -11.20 6.50 1.97
CA LYS A 256 -10.20 7.59 1.88
C LYS A 256 -10.75 8.98 2.10
N ILE A 257 -12.05 9.18 1.90
CA ILE A 257 -12.69 10.46 2.24
C ILE A 257 -13.03 10.56 3.73
N VAL A 258 -13.21 9.44 4.44
CA VAL A 258 -13.62 9.41 5.86
C VAL A 258 -12.52 9.04 6.85
N GLU A 259 -11.35 8.64 6.37
CA GLU A 259 -10.18 8.28 7.19
C GLU A 259 -9.75 9.43 8.13
N GLN A 260 -9.88 10.68 7.67
CA GLN A 260 -9.59 11.89 8.45
C GLN A 260 -10.72 12.92 8.28
N GLU A 261 -11.57 13.08 9.31
CA GLU A 261 -12.72 14.01 9.30
C GLU A 261 -12.31 15.49 9.05
N ASN A 262 -11.05 15.87 9.29
CA ASN A 262 -10.54 17.23 9.06
C ASN A 262 -9.82 17.41 7.71
N SER A 263 -9.84 16.39 6.85
CA SER A 263 -9.15 16.44 5.54
C SER A 263 -9.91 17.29 4.52
N ALA A 264 -9.20 17.80 3.52
CA ALA A 264 -9.82 18.52 2.40
C ALA A 264 -10.74 17.59 1.57
N THR A 265 -10.41 16.30 1.49
CA THR A 265 -11.19 15.28 0.79
C THR A 265 -12.50 14.94 1.52
N PHE A 266 -12.50 14.90 2.86
CA PHE A 266 -13.72 14.81 3.65
C PHE A 266 -14.66 15.99 3.39
N GLU A 267 -14.12 17.21 3.35
CA GLU A 267 -14.89 18.42 3.06
C GLU A 267 -15.49 18.44 1.65
N VAL A 268 -14.76 17.93 0.64
CA VAL A 268 -15.30 17.71 -0.71
C VAL A 268 -16.51 16.77 -0.65
N ALA A 269 -16.34 15.60 -0.03
CA ALA A 269 -17.39 14.59 0.03
C ALA A 269 -18.63 15.10 0.77
N LYS A 270 -18.44 15.78 1.91
CA LYS A 270 -19.51 16.41 2.69
C LYS A 270 -20.32 17.40 1.86
N ARG A 271 -19.65 18.21 1.02
CA ARG A 271 -20.34 19.17 0.13
C ARG A 271 -21.07 18.49 -1.01
N LEU A 272 -20.51 17.44 -1.61
CA LEU A 272 -21.20 16.66 -2.64
C LEU A 272 -22.46 15.98 -2.07
N VAL A 273 -22.38 15.41 -0.86
CA VAL A 273 -23.57 14.86 -0.17
C VAL A 273 -24.59 15.95 0.14
N LYS A 274 -24.15 17.17 0.48
CA LYS A 274 -25.06 18.32 0.65
C LYS A 274 -25.73 18.73 -0.67
N LEU A 275 -24.99 18.73 -1.78
CA LEU A 275 -25.54 19.02 -3.12
C LEU A 275 -26.52 17.93 -3.58
N TYR A 276 -26.25 16.67 -3.26
CA TYR A 276 -27.18 15.55 -3.43
C TYR A 276 -28.50 15.79 -2.66
N LYS A 277 -28.41 16.10 -1.36
CA LYS A 277 -29.60 16.45 -0.55
C LYS A 277 -30.34 17.69 -1.05
N GLY A 278 -29.64 18.59 -1.74
CA GLY A 278 -30.21 19.77 -2.40
C GLY A 278 -30.71 19.54 -3.82
N ALA A 279 -30.80 18.28 -4.29
CA ALA A 279 -31.25 17.89 -5.63
C ALA A 279 -30.43 18.49 -6.80
N HIS A 280 -29.17 18.86 -6.56
CA HIS A 280 -28.23 19.22 -7.64
C HIS A 280 -27.58 18.00 -8.29
N ILE A 281 -27.42 16.94 -7.48
CA ILE A 281 -26.93 15.62 -7.90
C ILE A 281 -28.11 14.66 -7.67
N GLU A 282 -28.40 13.81 -8.64
CA GLU A 282 -29.53 12.88 -8.63
C GLU A 282 -29.13 11.51 -8.06
N ASN A 283 -27.92 11.04 -8.39
CA ASN A 283 -27.43 9.73 -7.97
C ASN A 283 -26.08 9.86 -7.26
N LEU A 284 -25.92 9.22 -6.11
CA LEU A 284 -24.65 9.23 -5.38
C LEU A 284 -24.37 7.86 -4.77
N ILE A 285 -23.27 7.24 -5.19
CA ILE A 285 -22.85 5.95 -4.67
C ILE A 285 -21.38 5.96 -4.25
N GLY A 286 -21.01 5.02 -3.40
CA GLY A 286 -19.62 4.73 -3.08
C GLY A 286 -19.39 3.25 -2.86
N PHE A 287 -18.16 2.82 -3.08
CA PHE A 287 -17.74 1.47 -2.72
C PHE A 287 -16.37 1.52 -2.07
N SER A 288 -16.14 0.60 -1.14
CA SER A 288 -14.86 0.44 -0.47
C SER A 288 -14.72 -0.96 0.07
N GLY A 289 -13.48 -1.42 0.29
CA GLY A 289 -13.23 -2.68 1.00
C GLY A 289 -13.09 -2.57 2.52
N THR A 290 -13.37 -1.40 3.08
CA THR A 290 -13.34 -1.17 4.54
C THR A 290 -14.54 -0.36 5.02
N ALA A 291 -15.63 -0.33 4.24
CA ALA A 291 -16.73 0.59 4.52
C ALA A 291 -17.40 0.30 5.88
N LYS A 292 -17.47 -0.97 6.29
CA LYS A 292 -18.01 -1.39 7.58
C LYS A 292 -17.23 -0.83 8.76
N ALA A 293 -15.90 -0.74 8.66
CA ALA A 293 -15.06 -0.18 9.72
C ALA A 293 -15.33 1.31 9.96
N TYR A 294 -15.75 2.04 8.92
CA TYR A 294 -16.04 3.47 8.96
C TYR A 294 -17.54 3.79 8.93
N GLU A 295 -18.43 2.81 9.14
CA GLU A 295 -19.90 2.95 9.04
C GLU A 295 -20.43 4.15 9.84
N LYS A 296 -19.94 4.35 11.06
CA LYS A 296 -20.33 5.49 11.91
C LYS A 296 -19.99 6.84 11.28
N VAL A 297 -18.83 6.94 10.62
CA VAL A 297 -18.37 8.19 9.99
C VAL A 297 -19.13 8.44 8.68
N PHE A 298 -19.39 7.40 7.89
CA PHE A 298 -20.25 7.52 6.70
C PHE A 298 -21.68 7.96 7.05
N LYS A 299 -22.25 7.39 8.11
CA LYS A 299 -23.58 7.79 8.60
C LYS A 299 -23.61 9.28 8.99
N LYS A 300 -22.55 9.80 9.62
CA LYS A 300 -22.40 11.24 9.91
C LYS A 300 -22.29 12.09 8.64
N LEU A 301 -21.57 11.61 7.62
CA LEU A 301 -21.46 12.28 6.33
C LEU A 301 -22.83 12.36 5.61
N GLY A 302 -23.72 11.41 5.90
CA GLY A 302 -25.03 11.27 5.29
C GLY A 302 -25.09 10.18 4.23
N MET A 303 -24.15 9.25 4.24
CA MET A 303 -24.14 8.07 3.37
C MET A 303 -24.53 6.80 4.15
N LYS A 304 -25.22 5.88 3.49
CA LYS A 304 -25.78 4.66 4.09
C LYS A 304 -25.06 3.41 3.57
N LEU A 305 -24.49 2.61 4.47
CA LEU A 305 -24.00 1.28 4.11
C LEU A 305 -25.20 0.34 3.88
N ILE A 306 -25.43 -0.08 2.63
CA ILE A 306 -26.61 -0.87 2.23
C ILE A 306 -26.34 -2.36 2.06
N TYR A 307 -25.10 -2.73 1.72
CA TYR A 307 -24.75 -4.11 1.47
C TYR A 307 -23.29 -4.38 1.83
N ILE A 308 -23.02 -5.58 2.34
CA ILE A 308 -21.69 -6.09 2.61
C ILE A 308 -21.58 -7.39 1.83
N VAL A 309 -20.71 -7.41 0.83
CA VAL A 309 -20.51 -8.60 0.00
C VAL A 309 -19.97 -9.73 0.88
N PRO A 310 -20.60 -10.92 0.89
CA PRO A 310 -20.20 -12.02 1.76
C PRO A 310 -18.86 -12.61 1.30
N GLU A 311 -17.76 -12.15 1.89
CA GLU A 311 -16.39 -12.64 1.64
C GLU A 311 -16.29 -14.16 1.70
N LYS A 312 -17.06 -14.79 2.60
CA LYS A 312 -17.13 -16.24 2.75
C LYS A 312 -17.55 -16.98 1.48
N GLU A 313 -18.50 -16.40 0.75
CA GLU A 313 -18.99 -16.99 -0.50
C GLU A 313 -18.06 -16.67 -1.66
N LEU A 314 -17.37 -15.52 -1.64
CA LEU A 314 -16.42 -15.15 -2.68
C LEU A 314 -15.23 -16.11 -2.74
N VAL A 315 -14.65 -16.45 -1.60
CA VAL A 315 -13.52 -17.38 -1.55
C VAL A 315 -13.97 -18.81 -1.85
N LEU A 316 -15.17 -19.24 -1.39
CA LEU A 316 -15.72 -20.55 -1.77
C LEU A 316 -15.90 -20.69 -3.29
N HIS A 317 -16.29 -19.62 -3.96
CA HIS A 317 -16.42 -19.62 -5.42
C HIS A 317 -15.10 -19.30 -6.13
N GLY A 318 -14.00 -19.17 -5.37
CA GLY A 318 -12.64 -18.85 -5.81
C GLY A 318 -12.49 -17.47 -6.47
N PHE A 319 -13.49 -16.60 -6.34
CA PHE A 319 -13.43 -15.22 -6.82
C PHE A 319 -12.43 -14.37 -6.05
N VAL A 320 -12.10 -14.81 -4.84
CA VAL A 320 -11.11 -14.23 -3.93
C VAL A 320 -10.24 -15.37 -3.41
N ALA A 321 -8.93 -15.17 -3.33
CA ALA A 321 -8.02 -16.17 -2.78
C ALA A 321 -8.22 -16.32 -1.26
N PRO A 322 -8.27 -17.56 -0.71
CA PRO A 322 -8.21 -17.80 0.72
C PRO A 322 -6.97 -17.17 1.35
N ILE A 323 -7.09 -16.68 2.59
CA ILE A 323 -5.97 -16.14 3.33
C ILE A 323 -5.88 -16.71 4.75
N ALA A 324 -4.66 -16.85 5.25
CA ALA A 324 -4.37 -17.10 6.66
C ALA A 324 -3.55 -15.95 7.24
N GLU A 325 -3.86 -15.53 8.47
CA GLU A 325 -3.13 -14.46 9.15
C GLU A 325 -2.46 -14.98 10.42
N LEU A 326 -1.15 -14.78 10.51
CA LEU A 326 -0.32 -15.32 11.58
C LEU A 326 0.55 -14.21 12.16
N GLY A 327 0.67 -14.14 13.49
CA GLY A 327 1.65 -13.27 14.13
C GLY A 327 2.89 -14.03 14.49
N VAL A 328 4.06 -13.55 14.08
CA VAL A 328 5.34 -14.17 14.41
C VAL A 328 6.17 -13.20 15.22
N THR A 329 6.78 -13.68 16.30
CA THR A 329 7.61 -12.82 17.13
C THR A 329 8.99 -12.63 16.54
N PHE A 330 9.47 -11.39 16.57
CA PHE A 330 10.85 -11.07 16.24
C PHE A 330 11.79 -11.84 17.19
N ALA A 331 12.54 -12.77 16.64
CA ALA A 331 13.56 -13.51 17.36
C ALA A 331 14.94 -12.84 17.19
N TYR A 332 15.74 -12.79 18.27
CA TYR A 332 17.16 -12.48 18.14
C TYR A 332 17.91 -13.73 17.71
N SER A 333 18.97 -13.57 16.90
CA SER A 333 19.90 -14.68 16.70
C SER A 333 20.56 -15.04 18.05
N GLY A 334 21.02 -16.28 18.22
CA GLY A 334 21.72 -16.69 19.44
C GLY A 334 22.93 -15.78 19.73
N ARG A 335 23.63 -15.34 18.68
CA ARG A 335 24.75 -14.39 18.77
C ARG A 335 24.30 -13.00 19.20
N GLU A 336 23.23 -12.44 18.63
CA GLU A 336 22.69 -11.13 19.02
C GLU A 336 22.21 -11.12 20.47
N ARG A 337 21.65 -12.23 20.92
CA ARG A 337 21.25 -12.42 22.32
C ARG A 337 22.47 -12.42 23.22
N ALA A 338 23.48 -13.23 22.93
CA ALA A 338 24.72 -13.26 23.70
C ALA A 338 25.37 -11.87 23.80
N ILE A 339 25.43 -11.11 22.70
CA ILE A 339 25.96 -9.73 22.73
C ILE A 339 25.09 -8.81 23.60
N ARG A 340 23.76 -8.97 23.57
CA ARG A 340 22.84 -8.17 24.39
C ARG A 340 22.96 -8.51 25.87
N ASP A 341 23.15 -9.78 26.21
CA ASP A 341 23.33 -10.22 27.59
C ASP A 341 24.66 -9.67 28.14
N LEU A 342 25.75 -9.78 27.37
CA LEU A 342 27.02 -9.11 27.69
C LEU A 342 26.85 -7.58 27.82
N HIS A 343 26.05 -6.95 26.96
CA HIS A 343 25.77 -5.50 27.08
C HIS A 343 25.01 -5.15 28.36
N ASN A 344 24.08 -5.99 28.80
CA ASN A 344 23.35 -5.82 30.06
C ASN A 344 24.25 -6.06 31.28
N GLU A 345 25.14 -7.04 31.22
CA GLU A 345 26.12 -7.32 32.29
C GLU A 345 27.16 -6.19 32.41
N ILE A 346 27.74 -5.73 31.30
CA ILE A 346 28.64 -4.56 31.28
C ILE A 346 27.94 -3.33 31.87
N LYS A 347 26.63 -3.16 31.59
CA LYS A 347 25.82 -2.08 32.17
C LYS A 347 25.63 -2.24 33.67
N ALA A 348 25.46 -3.46 34.18
CA ALA A 348 25.36 -3.74 35.61
C ALA A 348 26.70 -3.43 36.30
N ASN A 349 27.80 -3.99 35.78
CA ASN A 349 29.16 -3.76 36.26
C ASN A 349 29.53 -2.28 36.28
N MET A 350 29.18 -1.52 35.23
CA MET A 350 29.39 -0.07 35.19
C MET A 350 28.64 0.66 36.32
N LYS A 351 27.38 0.30 36.59
CA LYS A 351 26.60 0.93 37.67
C LYS A 351 27.14 0.56 39.06
N GLU A 352 27.58 -0.67 39.21
CA GLU A 352 28.19 -1.17 40.44
C GLU A 352 29.52 -0.48 40.72
N MET A 353 30.36 -0.33 39.69
CA MET A 353 31.60 0.44 39.74
C MET A 353 31.36 1.90 40.18
N TRP A 354 30.30 2.55 39.67
CA TRP A 354 29.92 3.89 40.13
C TRP A 354 29.44 3.92 41.57
N SER A 355 28.79 2.86 42.04
CA SER A 355 28.39 2.70 43.43
C SER A 355 29.61 2.61 44.35
N TYR A 356 30.60 1.77 44.00
CA TYR A 356 31.84 1.61 44.76
C TYR A 356 32.70 2.87 44.81
N PHE A 357 32.70 3.71 43.77
CA PHE A 357 33.32 5.03 43.83
C PHE A 357 32.53 6.02 44.71
N GLY A 358 31.21 5.85 44.77
CA GLY A 358 30.27 6.74 45.42
C GLY A 358 29.74 7.79 44.44
N TYR A 359 28.42 7.80 44.23
CA TYR A 359 27.75 8.69 43.27
C TYR A 359 28.05 10.17 43.51
N ASN A 360 28.06 10.61 44.76
CA ASN A 360 28.38 12.00 45.11
C ASN A 360 29.88 12.30 45.03
N ASN A 361 30.76 11.31 45.16
CA ASN A 361 32.19 11.51 44.94
C ASN A 361 32.49 11.73 43.45
N LEU A 362 31.88 10.96 42.55
CA LEU A 362 31.97 11.22 41.10
C LEU A 362 31.49 12.63 40.74
N ARG A 363 30.37 13.07 41.32
CA ARG A 363 29.88 14.45 41.14
C ARG A 363 30.87 15.49 41.67
N LYS A 364 31.50 15.27 42.82
CA LYS A 364 32.55 16.15 43.36
C LYS A 364 33.78 16.22 42.46
N GLU A 365 34.27 15.09 41.96
CA GLU A 365 35.41 15.05 41.03
C GLU A 365 35.14 15.83 39.75
N PHE A 366 33.93 15.71 39.18
CA PHE A 366 33.54 16.54 38.05
C PHE A 366 33.49 18.03 38.38
N GLN A 367 33.08 18.39 39.60
CA GLN A 367 33.07 19.79 40.05
C GLN A 367 34.49 20.37 40.26
N LYS A 368 35.53 19.53 40.37
CA LYS A 368 36.93 19.99 40.40
C LYS A 368 37.46 20.40 39.03
N ILE A 369 36.85 19.93 37.94
CA ILE A 369 37.25 20.26 36.58
C ILE A 369 36.88 21.74 36.28
N PRO A 370 37.72 22.57 35.66
CA PRO A 370 37.34 23.94 35.29
C PRO A 370 36.12 23.98 34.36
N LEU A 371 35.25 24.98 34.49
CA LEU A 371 34.00 25.07 33.71
C LEU A 371 34.26 25.06 32.19
N ASN A 372 35.27 25.79 31.73
CA ASN A 372 35.65 25.85 30.31
C ASN A 372 36.09 24.47 29.78
N GLU A 373 36.78 23.70 30.62
CA GLU A 373 37.22 22.34 30.29
C GLU A 373 36.03 21.36 30.23
N ARG A 374 35.08 21.45 31.18
CA ARG A 374 33.85 20.65 31.13
C ARG A 374 33.03 20.93 29.87
N LEU A 375 32.87 22.22 29.54
CA LEU A 375 32.17 22.64 28.33
C LEU A 375 32.89 22.14 27.08
N PHE A 376 34.22 22.30 27.02
CA PHE A 376 35.02 21.83 25.89
C PHE A 376 34.89 20.31 25.70
N ILE A 377 35.10 19.50 26.74
CA ILE A 377 35.01 18.04 26.64
C ILE A 377 33.59 17.60 26.26
N CYS A 378 32.56 18.06 26.99
CA CYS A 378 31.19 17.63 26.73
C CYS A 378 30.68 18.07 25.35
N LYS A 379 31.02 19.28 24.90
CA LYS A 379 30.58 19.84 23.63
C LYS A 379 31.46 19.35 22.49
N GLU A 380 32.74 19.71 22.48
CA GLU A 380 33.64 19.51 21.34
C GLU A 380 34.10 18.06 21.18
N LEU A 381 34.30 17.33 22.28
CA LEU A 381 34.84 15.95 22.23
C LEU A 381 33.75 14.87 22.31
N LEU A 382 32.75 15.04 23.17
CA LEU A 382 31.69 14.04 23.40
C LEU A 382 30.39 14.30 22.62
N GLY A 383 30.27 15.45 21.94
CA GLY A 383 29.16 15.77 21.05
C GLY A 383 27.81 15.99 21.76
N MET A 384 27.79 16.33 23.06
CA MET A 384 26.55 16.59 23.77
C MET A 384 25.83 17.81 23.16
N TYR A 385 24.52 17.67 22.96
CA TYR A 385 23.64 18.71 22.40
C TYR A 385 24.06 19.25 21.02
N GLN A 386 24.74 18.44 20.21
CA GLN A 386 25.25 18.83 18.88
C GLN A 386 24.15 19.23 17.87
N SER A 387 22.89 18.83 18.09
CA SER A 387 21.74 19.23 17.27
C SER A 387 21.26 20.67 17.51
N TYR A 388 21.72 21.32 18.57
CA TYR A 388 21.34 22.70 18.91
C TYR A 388 22.39 23.70 18.40
N ARG A 389 21.97 24.96 18.20
CA ARG A 389 22.90 26.06 17.93
C ARG A 389 23.92 26.17 19.06
N ASN A 390 25.14 26.63 18.73
CA ASN A 390 26.28 26.61 19.63
C ASN A 390 26.03 27.29 21.00
N GLU A 391 25.27 28.37 21.02
CA GLU A 391 24.90 29.11 22.24
C GLU A 391 23.93 28.29 23.10
N LEU A 392 22.80 27.86 22.52
CA LEU A 392 21.80 27.06 23.21
C LEU A 392 22.34 25.71 23.72
N ALA A 393 23.26 25.08 22.98
CA ALA A 393 23.96 23.88 23.45
C ALA A 393 24.81 24.16 24.70
N THR A 394 25.44 25.33 24.76
CA THR A 394 26.27 25.76 25.90
C THR A 394 25.41 26.05 27.13
N GLU A 395 24.27 26.73 26.95
CA GLU A 395 23.31 26.99 28.03
C GLU A 395 22.74 25.69 28.61
N LYS A 396 22.29 24.76 27.74
CA LYS A 396 21.79 23.45 28.18
C LYS A 396 22.82 22.63 28.94
N LEU A 397 24.10 22.70 28.53
CA LEU A 397 25.19 22.06 29.25
C LEU A 397 25.40 22.68 30.63
N LYS A 398 25.44 24.02 30.73
CA LYS A 398 25.56 24.71 32.02
C LYS A 398 24.42 24.33 32.96
N ALA A 399 23.17 24.34 32.48
CA ALA A 399 22.01 23.91 33.26
C ALA A 399 22.15 22.46 33.74
N LYS A 400 22.54 21.53 32.85
CA LYS A 400 22.79 20.13 33.22
C LYS A 400 23.92 19.98 34.25
N PHE A 401 24.98 20.79 34.19
CA PHE A 401 26.08 20.72 35.16
C PHE A 401 25.67 21.21 36.55
N VAL A 402 24.82 22.23 36.62
CA VAL A 402 24.23 22.72 37.88
C VAL A 402 23.30 21.67 38.45
N GLU A 403 22.42 21.11 37.62
CA GLU A 403 21.52 20.03 38.01
C GLU A 403 22.28 18.80 38.52
N TRP A 404 23.44 18.48 37.94
CA TRP A 404 24.24 17.30 38.29
C TRP A 404 25.19 17.52 39.49
N ALA A 405 25.19 18.70 40.10
CA ALA A 405 26.01 18.99 41.28
C ALA A 405 25.68 18.04 42.47
N PRO A 406 26.67 17.74 43.34
CA PRO A 406 26.46 16.85 44.48
C PRO A 406 25.47 17.45 45.49
N ARG A 407 24.48 16.66 45.93
CA ARG A 407 23.52 17.00 46.99
C ARG A 407 23.16 15.76 47.82
N LYS A 408 22.64 15.96 49.05
CA LYS A 408 22.29 14.86 49.98
C LYS A 408 21.09 14.02 49.49
N ASP A 409 20.17 14.63 48.74
CA ASP A 409 18.92 14.08 48.20
C ASP A 409 19.06 13.53 46.76
N LYS A 410 20.24 13.66 46.14
CA LYS A 410 20.48 13.16 44.77
C LYS A 410 20.57 11.64 44.76
N GLY A 411 19.63 11.02 44.04
CA GLY A 411 19.60 9.57 43.79
C GLY A 411 20.81 9.00 43.03
N PRO A 412 20.82 7.68 42.78
CA PRO A 412 21.90 6.98 42.09
C PRO A 412 22.12 7.51 40.67
N LEU A 413 23.34 7.33 40.14
CA LEU A 413 23.66 7.70 38.77
C LEU A 413 22.87 6.84 37.76
N THR A 414 22.46 7.47 36.67
CA THR A 414 21.66 6.86 35.61
C THR A 414 22.45 6.75 34.30
N LEU A 415 21.89 6.05 33.32
CA LEU A 415 22.50 5.94 31.98
C LEU A 415 22.59 7.29 31.25
N ALA A 416 21.85 8.31 31.68
CA ALA A 416 21.93 9.66 31.12
C ALA A 416 23.19 10.44 31.59
N ASP A 417 23.90 9.90 32.58
CA ASP A 417 25.07 10.50 33.23
C ASP A 417 26.41 9.97 32.68
N VAL A 418 26.36 8.94 31.83
CA VAL A 418 27.52 8.27 31.20
C VAL A 418 28.53 9.26 30.63
N ASN A 419 28.08 10.29 29.91
CA ASN A 419 28.98 11.30 29.33
C ASN A 419 29.67 12.19 30.37
N LEU A 420 29.02 12.45 31.51
CA LEU A 420 29.61 13.27 32.57
C LEU A 420 30.69 12.48 33.32
N VAL A 421 30.48 11.18 33.52
CA VAL A 421 31.52 10.28 34.03
C VAL A 421 32.68 10.16 33.04
N GLN A 422 32.38 10.03 31.74
CA GLN A 422 33.42 10.00 30.70
C GLN A 422 34.25 11.29 30.66
N THR A 423 33.65 12.45 30.95
CA THR A 423 34.38 13.73 31.07
C THR A 423 35.44 13.68 32.17
N ILE A 424 35.14 13.04 33.32
CA ILE A 424 36.12 12.85 34.41
C ILE A 424 37.29 12.00 33.92
N GLN A 425 36.99 10.88 33.26
CA GLN A 425 38.01 9.98 32.71
C GLN A 425 38.91 10.70 31.70
N ILE A 426 38.34 11.48 30.77
CA ILE A 426 39.09 12.26 29.77
C ILE A 426 39.99 13.31 30.43
N TYR A 427 39.45 14.07 31.39
CA TYR A 427 40.19 15.15 32.01
C TYR A 427 41.35 14.64 32.87
N ASN A 428 41.12 13.58 33.64
CA ASN A 428 42.12 12.99 34.54
C ASN A 428 42.99 11.91 33.88
N SER A 429 42.72 11.55 32.62
CA SER A 429 43.34 10.39 31.93
C SER A 429 43.20 9.08 32.72
N TRP A 430 42.05 8.89 33.39
CA TRP A 430 41.79 7.70 34.22
C TRP A 430 41.26 6.55 33.38
N SER A 431 42.01 5.44 33.35
CA SER A 431 41.48 4.13 32.95
C SER A 431 40.52 3.57 34.01
N ASP A 432 39.80 2.49 33.72
CA ASP A 432 38.86 1.92 34.69
C ASP A 432 39.59 1.37 35.93
N ILE A 433 40.82 0.87 35.80
CA ILE A 433 41.65 0.46 36.95
C ILE A 433 42.12 1.66 37.78
N SER A 434 42.37 2.80 37.14
CA SER A 434 42.64 4.06 37.87
C SER A 434 41.39 4.56 38.58
N LEU A 435 40.22 4.41 37.96
CA LEU A 435 38.94 4.72 38.59
C LEU A 435 38.69 3.80 39.80
N ALA A 436 39.02 2.50 39.70
CA ALA A 436 38.91 1.53 40.79
C ALA A 436 39.84 1.86 41.95
N ALA A 437 41.09 2.23 41.67
CA ALA A 437 42.07 2.60 42.68
C ALA A 437 41.66 3.84 43.51
N ASN A 438 40.84 4.73 42.92
CA ASN A 438 40.30 5.93 43.56
C ASN A 438 38.90 5.74 44.16
N SER A 439 38.36 4.52 44.12
CA SER A 439 37.05 4.20 44.71
C SER A 439 37.11 3.99 46.23
N ILE A 440 35.95 4.02 46.89
CA ILE A 440 35.83 3.76 48.34
C ILE A 440 36.14 2.29 48.62
N HIS A 441 35.60 1.39 47.79
CA HIS A 441 35.77 -0.06 47.89
C HIS A 441 36.74 -0.58 46.82
N LYS A 442 38.03 -0.30 47.02
CA LYS A 442 39.09 -0.54 46.01
C LYS A 442 39.17 -1.97 45.48
N ASN A 443 39.09 -2.97 46.36
CA ASN A 443 39.22 -4.38 45.96
C ASN A 443 37.99 -4.84 45.14
N ALA A 444 36.78 -4.59 45.65
CA ALA A 444 35.53 -4.91 44.94
C ALA A 444 35.43 -4.17 43.59
N ALA A 445 35.83 -2.90 43.54
CA ALA A 445 35.87 -2.15 42.29
C ALA A 445 36.89 -2.72 41.28
N ARG A 446 38.00 -3.27 41.76
CA ARG A 446 39.02 -3.90 40.90
C ARG A 446 38.55 -5.25 40.35
N GLU A 447 37.82 -6.03 41.14
CA GLU A 447 37.18 -7.28 40.72
C GLU A 447 36.18 -7.01 39.58
N VAL A 448 35.30 -6.00 39.72
CA VAL A 448 34.37 -5.61 38.66
C VAL A 448 35.09 -5.22 37.35
N VAL A 449 36.26 -4.58 37.43
CA VAL A 449 37.09 -4.27 36.24
C VAL A 449 37.58 -5.55 35.56
N GLN A 450 38.07 -6.53 36.33
CA GLN A 450 38.55 -7.81 35.80
C GLN A 450 37.42 -8.67 35.22
N GLU A 451 36.26 -8.69 35.89
CA GLU A 451 35.07 -9.36 35.36
C GLU A 451 34.64 -8.75 34.04
N THR A 452 34.58 -7.43 33.96
CA THR A 452 34.19 -6.75 32.72
C THR A 452 35.21 -6.96 31.61
N GLU A 453 36.51 -7.06 31.92
CA GLU A 453 37.54 -7.42 30.94
C GLU A 453 37.27 -8.80 30.32
N LYS A 454 36.88 -9.80 31.13
CA LYS A 454 36.46 -11.12 30.62
C LYS A 454 35.23 -11.02 29.71
N LEU A 455 34.23 -10.20 30.09
CA LEU A 455 33.04 -9.96 29.26
C LEU A 455 33.39 -9.32 27.91
N VAL A 456 34.37 -8.41 27.90
CA VAL A 456 34.85 -7.73 26.70
C VAL A 456 35.65 -8.68 25.79
N MET A 457 36.45 -9.58 26.35
CA MET A 457 37.11 -10.65 25.58
C MET A 457 36.08 -11.58 24.92
N HIS A 458 35.02 -11.96 25.64
CA HIS A 458 33.93 -12.74 25.06
C HIS A 458 33.22 -11.96 23.94
N LEU A 459 32.92 -10.68 24.18
CA LEU A 459 32.30 -9.79 23.21
C LEU A 459 33.11 -9.66 21.92
N GLU A 460 34.44 -9.59 22.02
CA GLU A 460 35.35 -9.55 20.87
C GLU A 460 35.21 -10.80 19.98
N GLN A 461 34.98 -11.97 20.58
CA GLN A 461 34.77 -13.22 19.83
C GLN A 461 33.43 -13.22 19.06
N LEU A 462 32.41 -12.52 19.57
CA LEU A 462 31.07 -12.48 18.98
C LEU A 462 30.89 -11.38 17.91
N ILE A 463 31.73 -10.34 17.94
CA ILE A 463 31.66 -9.21 17.00
C ILE A 463 32.45 -9.52 15.73
N ARG A 464 31.74 -9.66 14.61
CA ARG A 464 32.31 -9.97 13.30
C ARG A 464 32.70 -8.74 12.47
N ILE A 465 32.13 -7.57 12.78
CA ILE A 465 32.40 -6.32 12.04
C ILE A 465 33.83 -5.87 12.33
N PRO A 466 34.75 -5.85 11.33
CA PRO A 466 36.16 -5.55 11.54
C PRO A 466 36.40 -4.17 12.18
N SER A 467 35.63 -3.16 11.79
CA SER A 467 35.74 -1.81 12.35
C SER A 467 35.41 -1.76 13.85
N LEU A 468 34.37 -2.49 14.29
CA LEU A 468 33.98 -2.56 15.69
C LEU A 468 34.91 -3.50 16.48
N LYS A 469 35.35 -4.60 15.86
CA LYS A 469 36.32 -5.52 16.47
C LYS A 469 37.61 -4.78 16.79
N LYS A 470 38.15 -4.01 15.84
CA LYS A 470 39.33 -3.15 16.05
C LYS A 470 39.16 -2.12 17.17
N MET A 471 37.94 -1.61 17.39
CA MET A 471 37.64 -0.68 18.48
C MET A 471 37.66 -1.37 19.85
N ILE A 472 37.26 -2.64 19.91
CA ILE A 472 37.08 -3.40 21.16
C ILE A 472 38.35 -4.17 21.52
N SER A 473 39.11 -4.64 20.52
CA SER A 473 40.34 -5.43 20.63
C SER A 473 41.56 -4.63 21.13
N SER A 474 41.37 -3.55 21.89
CA SER A 474 42.50 -2.77 22.38
C SER A 474 43.29 -3.61 23.39
N GLU A 475 44.60 -3.81 23.18
CA GLU A 475 45.49 -4.65 24.02
C GLU A 475 45.50 -4.33 25.52
N LYS A 476 44.83 -3.26 25.97
CA LYS A 476 44.88 -2.73 27.33
C LYS A 476 43.52 -2.19 27.80
N TYR A 477 42.43 -2.91 27.53
CA TYR A 477 41.11 -2.57 28.05
C TYR A 477 41.15 -2.39 29.57
N GLY A 478 40.50 -1.34 30.08
CA GLY A 478 40.42 -1.04 31.51
C GLY A 478 41.75 -0.62 32.17
N THR A 479 42.90 -0.90 31.56
CA THR A 479 44.23 -0.73 32.15
C THR A 479 44.97 0.50 31.63
N ARG A 480 44.82 0.88 30.36
CA ARG A 480 45.51 2.04 29.77
C ARG A 480 44.56 2.99 29.03
N MET A 481 44.56 4.26 29.42
CA MET A 481 43.86 5.33 28.72
C MET A 481 44.86 6.30 28.06
N PRO A 482 44.62 6.79 26.82
CA PRO A 482 45.45 7.83 26.23
C PRO A 482 45.46 9.11 27.07
N LYS A 483 46.60 9.80 27.08
CA LYS A 483 46.74 11.07 27.81
C LYS A 483 45.76 12.11 27.27
N ARG A 484 45.24 12.98 28.15
CA ARG A 484 44.36 14.11 27.81
C ARG A 484 44.85 14.91 26.58
N THR A 485 46.15 15.18 26.51
CA THR A 485 46.78 15.93 25.40
C THR A 485 46.57 15.26 24.05
N THR A 486 46.65 13.93 23.99
CA THR A 486 46.39 13.15 22.77
C THR A 486 44.93 13.33 22.31
N ILE A 487 43.98 13.25 23.24
CA ILE A 487 42.54 13.42 22.93
C ILE A 487 42.25 14.86 22.47
N TYR A 488 42.88 15.86 23.08
CA TYR A 488 42.70 17.27 22.72
C TYR A 488 43.30 17.59 21.36
N ASN A 489 44.41 16.95 20.99
CA ASN A 489 45.05 17.12 19.69
C ASN A 489 44.16 16.63 18.53
N ILE A 490 43.27 15.65 18.76
CA ILE A 490 42.30 15.21 17.73
C ILE A 490 41.41 16.38 17.32
N ARG A 491 40.93 17.19 18.27
CA ARG A 491 40.11 18.37 17.95
C ARG A 491 40.87 19.41 17.12
N LYS A 492 42.19 19.51 17.29
CA LYS A 492 43.06 20.40 16.50
C LYS A 492 43.33 19.87 15.10
N GLN A 493 43.37 18.55 14.93
CA GLN A 493 43.67 17.89 13.66
C GLN A 493 42.48 17.86 12.69
N TYR A 494 41.25 17.76 13.19
CA TYR A 494 40.04 17.63 12.34
C TYR A 494 39.18 18.89 12.39
N LYS A 495 38.74 19.37 11.22
CA LYS A 495 37.84 20.53 11.09
C LYS A 495 36.39 20.18 11.41
N ASP A 496 35.92 18.99 11.00
CA ASP A 496 34.55 18.55 11.30
C ASP A 496 34.44 18.00 12.73
N ARG A 497 33.54 18.60 13.51
CA ARG A 497 33.23 18.14 14.87
C ARG A 497 32.66 16.73 14.90
N ARG A 498 31.96 16.26 13.86
CA ARG A 498 31.45 14.87 13.80
C ARG A 498 32.56 13.85 13.72
N GLU A 499 33.62 14.14 12.95
CA GLU A 499 34.81 13.28 12.86
C GLU A 499 35.57 13.24 14.18
N VAL A 500 35.70 14.39 14.85
CA VAL A 500 36.32 14.46 16.19
C VAL A 500 35.56 13.57 17.17
N VAL A 501 34.23 13.71 17.25
CA VAL A 501 33.39 12.91 18.16
C VAL A 501 33.49 11.41 17.83
N LYS A 502 33.53 11.04 16.54
CA LYS A 502 33.74 9.65 16.10
C LYS A 502 35.07 9.12 16.63
N LYS A 503 36.20 9.80 16.37
CA LYS A 503 37.53 9.35 16.80
C LYS A 503 37.69 9.31 18.32
N VAL A 504 37.15 10.30 19.04
CA VAL A 504 37.18 10.30 20.51
C VAL A 504 36.40 9.11 21.05
N ARG A 505 35.19 8.85 20.53
CA ARG A 505 34.40 7.67 20.93
C ARG A 505 35.17 6.36 20.69
N ASP A 506 35.84 6.24 19.54
CA ASP A 506 36.58 5.03 19.19
C ASP A 506 37.76 4.78 20.14
N ILE A 507 38.45 5.84 20.57
CA ILE A 507 39.48 5.76 21.63
C ILE A 507 38.89 5.37 22.98
N MET A 508 37.71 5.89 23.31
CA MET A 508 37.06 5.62 24.58
C MET A 508 36.58 4.18 24.74
N CYS A 509 36.53 3.37 23.68
CA CYS A 509 36.28 1.92 23.75
C CYS A 509 37.31 1.14 24.59
N SER A 510 38.38 1.78 25.05
CA SER A 510 39.29 1.25 26.09
C SER A 510 38.70 1.29 27.52
N THR A 511 37.50 1.86 27.71
CA THR A 511 36.83 2.00 29.03
C THR A 511 35.43 1.37 29.04
N MET A 512 34.93 0.93 30.21
CA MET A 512 33.56 0.41 30.41
C MET A 512 32.50 1.36 29.84
N VAL A 513 32.62 2.64 30.15
CA VAL A 513 31.70 3.70 29.72
C VAL A 513 31.71 3.83 28.19
N GLY A 514 32.89 3.78 27.57
CA GLY A 514 33.01 3.87 26.11
C GLY A 514 32.53 2.62 25.39
N ILE A 515 32.83 1.41 25.89
CA ILE A 515 32.28 0.15 25.34
C ILE A 515 30.77 0.13 25.45
N TYR A 516 30.21 0.45 26.63
CA TYR A 516 28.76 0.52 26.82
C TYR A 516 28.10 1.46 25.80
N ARG A 517 28.69 2.63 25.52
CA ARG A 517 28.19 3.56 24.50
C ARG A 517 28.34 3.04 23.08
N ALA A 518 29.47 2.42 22.75
CA ALA A 518 29.69 1.83 21.43
C ALA A 518 28.68 0.70 21.17
N LEU A 519 28.45 -0.15 22.17
CA LEU A 519 27.45 -1.21 22.15
C LEU A 519 26.02 -0.70 22.18
N ASP A 520 25.69 0.38 22.87
CA ASP A 520 24.34 0.95 22.84
C ASP A 520 24.02 1.53 21.45
N VAL A 521 25.00 2.17 20.80
CA VAL A 521 24.86 2.60 19.41
C VAL A 521 24.74 1.38 18.48
N TRP A 522 25.60 0.38 18.65
CA TRP A 522 25.55 -0.86 17.89
C TRP A 522 24.21 -1.59 18.09
N ALA A 523 23.76 -1.79 19.32
CA ALA A 523 22.52 -2.49 19.64
C ALA A 523 21.28 -1.80 19.06
N ARG A 524 21.32 -0.47 18.92
CA ARG A 524 20.23 0.32 18.33
C ARG A 524 20.29 0.43 16.81
N THR A 525 21.46 0.28 16.19
CA THR A 525 21.67 0.60 14.76
C THR A 525 22.20 -0.55 13.92
N LYS A 526 22.76 -1.58 14.56
CA LYS A 526 23.57 -2.66 13.98
C LYS A 526 23.14 -4.11 14.32
N ILE A 527 21.97 -4.29 14.95
CA ILE A 527 21.33 -5.60 15.20
C ILE A 527 20.19 -5.80 14.17
N GLY A 528 20.15 -6.96 13.52
CA GLY A 528 19.13 -7.37 12.54
C GLY A 528 19.32 -8.77 11.92
N GLU A 529 20.33 -9.54 12.34
CA GLU A 529 20.53 -10.94 11.95
C GLU A 529 19.32 -11.78 12.36
N GLY A 530 18.86 -11.68 13.61
CA GLY A 530 17.68 -12.40 14.08
C GLY A 530 16.41 -12.03 13.30
N ARG A 531 16.31 -10.77 12.85
CA ARG A 531 15.21 -10.32 12.00
C ARG A 531 15.19 -11.08 10.68
N VAL A 532 16.31 -11.10 9.99
CA VAL A 532 16.45 -11.73 8.67
C VAL A 532 16.38 -13.24 8.81
N GLY A 533 16.94 -13.80 9.88
CA GLY A 533 16.76 -15.19 10.27
C GLY A 533 15.29 -15.54 10.51
N THR A 534 14.50 -14.65 11.11
CA THR A 534 13.05 -14.88 11.28
C THR A 534 12.33 -14.83 9.92
N LEU A 535 12.69 -13.90 9.03
CA LEU A 535 12.15 -13.87 7.65
C LEU A 535 12.48 -15.16 6.90
N GLN A 536 13.73 -15.61 6.97
CA GLN A 536 14.16 -16.91 6.43
C GLN A 536 13.36 -18.06 7.01
N SER A 537 13.16 -18.06 8.32
CA SER A 537 12.44 -19.11 9.02
C SER A 537 10.99 -19.21 8.55
N ILE A 538 10.34 -18.08 8.28
CA ILE A 538 9.00 -18.05 7.68
C ILE A 538 9.04 -18.65 6.27
N ILE A 539 9.90 -18.12 5.39
CA ILE A 539 9.96 -18.56 3.98
C ILE A 539 10.35 -20.05 3.89
N SER A 540 11.34 -20.50 4.65
CA SER A 540 11.77 -21.89 4.66
C SER A 540 10.76 -22.85 5.30
N ALA A 541 9.95 -22.40 6.26
CA ALA A 541 8.86 -23.23 6.78
C ALA A 541 7.77 -23.44 5.72
N GLU A 542 7.49 -22.40 4.93
CA GLU A 542 6.54 -22.44 3.80
C GLU A 542 7.05 -23.32 2.66
N GLU A 543 8.31 -23.16 2.24
CA GLU A 543 8.97 -23.98 1.20
C GLU A 543 8.92 -25.47 1.48
N GLN A 544 8.99 -25.86 2.75
CA GLN A 544 8.95 -27.27 3.14
C GLN A 544 7.57 -27.90 2.94
N ILE A 545 6.54 -27.08 2.79
CA ILE A 545 5.14 -27.51 2.72
C ILE A 545 4.62 -27.32 1.30
N ARG A 546 4.98 -26.23 0.62
CA ARG A 546 4.51 -25.90 -0.72
C ARG A 546 5.58 -25.20 -1.56
N ASP A 547 5.36 -25.20 -2.86
CA ASP A 547 6.16 -24.41 -3.78
C ASP A 547 5.77 -22.92 -3.65
N VAL A 548 6.71 -22.09 -3.22
CA VAL A 548 6.48 -20.66 -2.96
C VAL A 548 6.80 -19.88 -4.22
N LYS A 549 5.77 -19.32 -4.86
CA LYS A 549 5.91 -18.55 -6.10
C LYS A 549 6.38 -17.12 -5.88
N GLY A 550 5.97 -16.51 -4.77
CA GLY A 550 6.34 -15.11 -4.49
C GLY A 550 6.20 -14.69 -3.04
N VAL A 551 7.12 -13.83 -2.61
CA VAL A 551 7.20 -13.29 -1.25
C VAL A 551 7.32 -11.77 -1.30
N VAL A 552 6.44 -11.08 -0.56
CA VAL A 552 6.50 -9.61 -0.42
C VAL A 552 6.71 -9.24 1.04
N ILE A 553 7.77 -8.47 1.32
CA ILE A 553 8.12 -8.03 2.67
C ILE A 553 7.97 -6.53 2.79
N PHE A 554 7.07 -6.09 3.66
CA PHE A 554 6.83 -4.68 3.94
C PHE A 554 7.67 -4.20 5.13
N ASP A 555 8.49 -3.18 4.94
CA ASP A 555 9.32 -2.60 6.00
C ASP A 555 9.34 -1.05 5.98
N SER A 556 10.02 -0.44 6.93
CA SER A 556 10.29 1.00 6.98
C SER A 556 11.25 1.42 5.86
N GLY A 557 11.05 2.61 5.29
CA GLY A 557 11.87 3.12 4.18
C GLY A 557 13.24 3.65 4.60
N ARG A 558 14.05 2.84 5.28
CA ARG A 558 15.46 3.18 5.59
C ARG A 558 16.37 2.74 4.45
N THR A 559 17.23 3.65 4.04
CA THR A 559 18.16 3.49 2.92
C THR A 559 19.47 2.84 3.37
N ILE A 560 20.19 2.21 2.45
CA ILE A 560 21.58 1.78 2.67
C ILE A 560 22.44 3.04 2.76
N LYS A 561 23.27 3.15 3.81
CA LYS A 561 24.18 4.29 3.99
C LYS A 561 25.53 3.95 3.42
N ILE A 562 26.00 4.74 2.46
CA ILE A 562 27.34 4.58 1.89
C ILE A 562 28.33 5.39 2.75
N GLU A 563 29.39 4.74 3.22
CA GLU A 563 30.48 5.42 3.89
C GLU A 563 31.35 6.15 2.86
N TYR A 564 31.44 7.47 2.95
CA TYR A 564 32.13 8.31 1.96
C TYR A 564 33.62 7.99 1.80
N GLU A 565 34.29 7.52 2.86
CA GLU A 565 35.73 7.22 2.86
C GLU A 565 36.08 5.91 2.14
N SER A 566 35.21 4.89 2.27
CA SER A 566 35.47 3.54 1.74
C SER A 566 34.66 3.23 0.48
N GLY A 567 33.58 3.97 0.21
CA GLY A 567 32.61 3.65 -0.85
C GLY A 567 31.75 2.43 -0.53
N ILE A 568 31.94 1.79 0.63
CA ILE A 568 31.23 0.59 1.06
C ILE A 568 29.91 0.99 1.72
N GLY A 569 28.82 0.35 1.29
CA GLY A 569 27.52 0.44 1.94
C GLY A 569 27.56 -0.23 3.31
N SER A 570 27.29 0.52 4.38
CA SER A 570 26.96 -0.06 5.68
C SER A 570 25.44 -0.08 5.82
N PRO A 571 24.81 -1.27 5.87
CA PRO A 571 23.39 -1.35 6.10
C PRO A 571 23.10 -0.86 7.52
N GLY A 572 22.19 0.11 7.65
CA GLY A 572 21.40 0.15 8.87
C GLY A 572 20.55 -1.12 8.87
N PHE A 573 20.59 -1.95 9.91
CA PHE A 573 20.05 -3.32 9.91
C PHE A 573 18.52 -3.40 10.09
N SER A 574 17.82 -2.40 9.57
CA SER A 574 16.40 -2.18 9.78
C SER A 574 15.85 -1.42 8.58
N GLY A 575 14.60 -1.68 8.22
CA GLY A 575 14.02 -1.08 7.04
C GLY A 575 14.46 -1.83 5.78
N VAL A 576 13.80 -1.48 4.68
CA VAL A 576 13.92 -2.15 3.38
C VAL A 576 15.37 -2.31 2.93
N GLY A 577 16.19 -1.26 3.01
CA GLY A 577 17.60 -1.34 2.61
C GLY A 577 18.44 -2.22 3.53
N GLY A 578 18.11 -2.25 4.82
CA GLY A 578 18.76 -3.12 5.80
C GLY A 578 18.46 -4.59 5.59
N SER A 579 17.17 -4.94 5.49
CA SER A 579 16.73 -6.32 5.27
C SER A 579 17.22 -6.86 3.93
N PHE A 580 17.15 -6.05 2.86
CA PHE A 580 17.73 -6.40 1.57
C PHE A 580 19.23 -6.70 1.67
N ALA A 581 20.00 -5.79 2.27
CA ALA A 581 21.45 -5.96 2.39
C ALA A 581 21.83 -7.23 3.15
N GLN A 582 21.08 -7.58 4.19
CA GLN A 582 21.31 -8.83 4.93
C GLN A 582 20.89 -10.08 4.17
N SER A 583 19.94 -9.97 3.23
CA SER A 583 19.48 -11.11 2.44
C SER A 583 20.50 -11.58 1.39
N LEU A 584 21.42 -10.70 0.96
CA LEU A 584 22.37 -10.99 -0.12
C LEU A 584 23.40 -12.08 0.22
N GLY A 585 23.78 -12.23 1.49
CA GLY A 585 24.77 -13.21 1.95
C GLY A 585 24.15 -14.47 2.53
N THR A 586 22.96 -14.87 2.07
CA THR A 586 22.18 -15.95 2.68
C THR A 586 21.48 -16.79 1.62
N ASP A 587 20.93 -17.94 2.00
CA ASP A 587 20.14 -18.78 1.09
C ASP A 587 18.96 -18.06 0.45
N ILE A 588 18.51 -16.92 1.02
CA ILE A 588 17.48 -16.08 0.38
C ILE A 588 17.93 -15.51 -0.97
N ILE A 589 19.23 -15.37 -1.24
CA ILE A 589 19.72 -14.84 -2.53
C ILE A 589 19.20 -15.66 -3.73
N LYS A 590 18.87 -16.96 -3.52
CA LYS A 590 18.27 -17.82 -4.55
C LYS A 590 16.96 -17.27 -5.12
N TYR A 591 16.25 -16.44 -4.34
CA TYR A 591 15.02 -15.76 -4.73
C TYR A 591 15.22 -14.47 -5.54
N ASN A 592 16.49 -14.11 -5.81
CA ASN A 592 16.89 -12.91 -6.53
C ASN A 592 16.18 -11.65 -5.99
N PRO A 593 16.41 -11.30 -4.71
CA PRO A 593 15.66 -10.24 -4.06
C PRO A 593 15.83 -8.89 -4.76
N ILE A 594 14.75 -8.11 -4.78
CA ILE A 594 14.80 -6.69 -5.11
C ILE A 594 14.19 -5.88 -3.96
N ALA A 595 14.59 -4.61 -3.85
CA ALA A 595 14.12 -3.73 -2.80
C ALA A 595 13.77 -2.36 -3.32
N VAL A 596 12.56 -1.88 -3.03
CA VAL A 596 12.01 -0.68 -3.65
C VAL A 596 11.53 0.33 -2.61
N GLN A 597 12.05 1.55 -2.72
CA GLN A 597 11.75 2.67 -1.84
C GLN A 597 11.31 3.90 -2.63
N SER A 598 10.97 4.98 -1.91
CA SER A 598 10.59 6.24 -2.54
C SER A 598 11.73 6.96 -3.25
N SER A 599 12.97 6.71 -2.82
CA SER A 599 14.20 7.39 -3.25
C SER A 599 15.07 6.53 -4.15
N GLU A 600 15.05 5.22 -3.97
CA GLU A 600 15.96 4.28 -4.63
C GLU A 600 15.38 2.87 -4.73
N MET A 601 16.00 2.09 -5.61
CA MET A 601 15.76 0.68 -5.83
C MET A 601 17.09 -0.06 -5.76
N TYR A 602 17.09 -1.23 -5.13
CA TYR A 602 18.23 -2.15 -5.06
C TYR A 602 17.86 -3.46 -5.74
N ILE A 603 18.82 -4.03 -6.47
CA ILE A 603 18.66 -5.26 -7.23
C ILE A 603 19.81 -6.19 -6.84
N SER A 604 19.50 -7.45 -6.51
CA SER A 604 20.51 -8.44 -6.12
C SER A 604 21.53 -8.68 -7.22
N PHE A 605 22.78 -8.88 -6.84
CA PHE A 605 23.79 -9.48 -7.71
C PHE A 605 23.77 -10.99 -7.46
N ASN A 606 23.36 -11.77 -8.47
CA ASN A 606 23.43 -13.22 -8.42
C ASN A 606 24.29 -13.72 -9.59
N PRO A 607 25.50 -14.26 -9.33
CA PRO A 607 26.40 -14.73 -10.38
C PRO A 607 25.95 -16.04 -11.03
N THR A 608 24.94 -16.74 -10.49
CA THR A 608 24.46 -18.01 -11.05
C THR A 608 23.46 -17.82 -12.19
N LEU A 609 22.95 -16.62 -12.40
CA LEU A 609 22.03 -16.33 -13.50
C LEU A 609 22.80 -16.20 -14.83
N GLU A 610 22.21 -16.70 -15.92
CA GLU A 610 22.80 -16.60 -17.27
C GLU A 610 23.05 -15.14 -17.68
N LYS A 611 22.15 -14.24 -17.30
CA LYS A 611 22.27 -12.79 -17.47
C LYS A 611 22.07 -12.08 -16.14
N PRO A 612 22.76 -10.95 -15.90
CA PRO A 612 22.51 -10.16 -14.71
C PRO A 612 21.05 -9.71 -14.62
N LEU A 613 20.45 -9.83 -13.44
CA LEU A 613 19.02 -9.57 -13.21
C LEU A 613 18.54 -8.21 -13.72
N HIS A 614 19.31 -7.15 -13.49
CA HIS A 614 18.98 -5.80 -13.95
C HIS A 614 18.92 -5.70 -15.49
N VAL A 615 19.70 -6.50 -16.22
CA VAL A 615 19.63 -6.57 -17.69
C VAL A 615 18.36 -7.30 -18.12
N MET A 616 18.04 -8.44 -17.48
CA MET A 616 16.81 -9.18 -17.75
C MET A 616 15.56 -8.31 -17.52
N MET A 617 15.52 -7.56 -16.41
CA MET A 617 14.44 -6.62 -16.12
C MET A 617 14.32 -5.51 -17.18
N ALA A 618 15.45 -5.02 -17.70
CA ALA A 618 15.44 -4.00 -18.75
C ALA A 618 14.93 -4.55 -20.09
N ASP A 619 15.26 -5.80 -20.41
CA ASP A 619 14.78 -6.48 -21.61
C ASP A 619 13.28 -6.82 -21.50
N PHE A 620 12.82 -7.28 -20.34
CA PHE A 620 11.39 -7.46 -20.05
C PHE A 620 10.58 -6.17 -20.28
N ILE A 621 11.07 -5.01 -19.83
CA ILE A 621 10.38 -3.73 -20.11
C ILE A 621 10.30 -3.46 -21.63
N ARG A 622 11.34 -3.79 -22.40
CA ARG A 622 11.35 -3.51 -23.84
C ARG A 622 10.45 -4.46 -24.61
N ASN A 623 10.47 -5.74 -24.28
CA ASN A 623 9.75 -6.76 -25.00
C ASN A 623 8.28 -6.80 -24.53
N GLU A 624 8.05 -7.28 -23.31
CA GLU A 624 6.70 -7.48 -22.79
C GLU A 624 5.91 -6.18 -22.61
N ILE A 625 6.54 -5.13 -22.07
CA ILE A 625 5.80 -3.90 -21.74
C ILE A 625 5.66 -2.99 -22.96
N ILE A 626 6.75 -2.75 -23.70
CA ILE A 626 6.71 -1.82 -24.84
C ILE A 626 6.23 -2.53 -26.10
N ILE A 627 6.90 -3.61 -26.54
CA ILE A 627 6.60 -4.27 -27.82
C ILE A 627 5.23 -4.94 -27.78
N ASP A 628 4.86 -5.60 -26.67
CA ASP A 628 3.58 -6.31 -26.63
C ASP A 628 2.47 -5.40 -26.07
N LYS A 629 2.48 -5.09 -24.77
CA LYS A 629 1.36 -4.38 -24.11
C LYS A 629 1.10 -2.97 -24.67
N LEU A 630 2.14 -2.15 -24.89
CA LEU A 630 1.94 -0.77 -25.34
C LEU A 630 1.70 -0.65 -26.85
N THR A 631 2.31 -1.49 -27.67
CA THR A 631 2.05 -1.51 -29.12
C THR A 631 0.61 -1.87 -29.41
N GLU A 632 0.10 -2.93 -28.78
CA GLU A 632 -1.30 -3.33 -28.90
C GLU A 632 -2.23 -2.19 -28.48
N ARG A 633 -1.99 -1.61 -27.30
CA ARG A 633 -2.79 -0.49 -26.80
C ARG A 633 -2.75 0.73 -27.73
N LEU A 634 -1.59 1.04 -28.30
CA LEU A 634 -1.43 2.14 -29.24
C LEU A 634 -2.19 1.86 -30.54
N PHE A 635 -2.11 0.64 -31.05
CA PHE A 635 -2.81 0.20 -32.25
C PHE A 635 -4.33 0.26 -32.06
N MET A 636 -4.83 -0.30 -30.95
CA MET A 636 -6.26 -0.28 -30.63
C MET A 636 -6.82 1.14 -30.56
N GLU A 637 -6.05 2.10 -30.03
CA GLU A 637 -6.47 3.50 -30.00
C GLU A 637 -6.43 4.17 -31.39
N LEU A 638 -5.55 3.71 -32.30
CA LEU A 638 -5.51 4.19 -33.68
C LEU A 638 -6.70 3.68 -34.49
N ILE A 639 -7.09 2.41 -34.32
CA ILE A 639 -8.16 1.77 -35.10
C ILE A 639 -9.55 1.91 -34.49
N TYR A 640 -9.66 2.48 -33.29
CA TYR A 640 -10.91 2.60 -32.55
C TYR A 640 -12.06 3.21 -33.38
N GLU A 641 -13.27 2.65 -33.39
CA GLU A 641 -14.43 3.08 -34.23
C GLU A 641 -14.23 3.01 -35.76
N LEU A 642 -13.11 2.48 -36.25
CA LEU A 642 -12.93 2.27 -37.69
C LEU A 642 -13.52 0.89 -38.08
N PRO A 643 -14.30 0.79 -39.16
CA PRO A 643 -14.97 -0.44 -39.58
C PRO A 643 -14.01 -1.42 -40.26
N PHE A 644 -12.89 -1.75 -39.62
CA PHE A 644 -11.95 -2.74 -40.13
C PHE A 644 -12.48 -4.16 -39.90
N GLN A 645 -12.36 -5.00 -40.93
CA GLN A 645 -12.49 -6.44 -40.77
C GLN A 645 -11.31 -6.98 -39.95
N GLU A 646 -11.55 -8.00 -39.13
CA GLU A 646 -10.54 -8.60 -38.23
C GLU A 646 -9.26 -9.01 -38.96
N GLN A 647 -9.39 -9.63 -40.15
CA GLN A 647 -8.26 -10.05 -40.97
C GLN A 647 -7.38 -8.86 -41.41
N LEU A 648 -8.01 -7.76 -41.83
CA LEU A 648 -7.30 -6.56 -42.26
C LEU A 648 -6.66 -5.83 -41.06
N SER A 649 -7.39 -5.75 -39.94
CA SER A 649 -6.87 -5.20 -38.69
C SER A 649 -5.63 -5.96 -38.23
N ASN A 650 -5.68 -7.29 -38.24
CA ASN A 650 -4.53 -8.13 -37.89
C ASN A 650 -3.36 -7.95 -38.86
N PHE A 651 -3.61 -7.80 -40.17
CA PHE A 651 -2.56 -7.58 -41.14
C PHE A 651 -1.83 -6.24 -40.91
N ILE A 652 -2.58 -5.16 -40.68
CA ILE A 652 -1.99 -3.85 -40.35
C ILE A 652 -1.27 -3.90 -38.99
N TYR A 653 -1.84 -4.61 -38.01
CA TYR A 653 -1.22 -4.79 -36.68
C TYR A 653 0.13 -5.49 -36.77
N LEU A 654 0.25 -6.55 -37.56
CA LEU A 654 1.51 -7.30 -37.72
C LEU A 654 2.63 -6.39 -38.29
N THR A 655 2.34 -5.64 -39.35
CA THR A 655 3.29 -4.66 -39.91
C THR A 655 3.64 -3.58 -38.89
N PHE A 656 2.64 -3.06 -38.16
CA PHE A 656 2.87 -2.08 -37.12
C PHE A 656 3.75 -2.62 -35.99
N ARG A 657 3.55 -3.88 -35.58
CA ARG A 657 4.35 -4.55 -34.57
C ARG A 657 5.79 -4.73 -35.03
N GLU A 658 6.03 -5.11 -36.28
CA GLU A 658 7.38 -5.22 -36.86
C GLU A 658 8.14 -3.88 -36.82
N LEU A 659 7.49 -2.80 -37.26
CA LEU A 659 8.06 -1.44 -37.17
C LEU A 659 8.38 -1.05 -35.72
N MET A 660 7.51 -1.42 -34.78
CA MET A 660 7.73 -1.18 -33.36
C MET A 660 8.90 -1.98 -32.80
N VAL A 661 9.09 -3.25 -33.18
CA VAL A 661 10.25 -4.06 -32.77
C VAL A 661 11.57 -3.43 -33.24
N GLU A 662 11.63 -3.01 -34.50
CA GLU A 662 12.80 -2.32 -35.05
C GLU A 662 13.06 -1.00 -34.31
N TYR A 663 11.99 -0.22 -34.10
CA TYR A 663 12.08 1.06 -33.42
C TYR A 663 12.57 0.92 -31.98
N VAL A 664 12.02 -0.03 -31.20
CA VAL A 664 12.40 -0.28 -29.79
C VAL A 664 13.87 -0.66 -29.67
N THR A 665 14.41 -1.40 -30.64
CA THR A 665 15.84 -1.73 -30.69
C THR A 665 16.70 -0.45 -30.75
N SER A 666 16.23 0.59 -31.45
CA SER A 666 16.90 1.89 -31.51
C SER A 666 16.78 2.72 -30.22
N LEU A 667 15.82 2.42 -29.34
CA LEU A 667 15.54 3.18 -28.12
C LEU A 667 16.55 2.95 -26.98
N LYS A 668 17.47 1.99 -27.10
CA LYS A 668 18.50 1.72 -26.07
C LYS A 668 19.29 2.96 -25.64
N LYS A 669 19.43 3.96 -26.53
CA LYS A 669 20.21 5.20 -26.31
C LYS A 669 19.37 6.45 -25.99
N VAL A 670 18.08 6.31 -25.67
CA VAL A 670 17.17 7.46 -25.54
C VAL A 670 17.15 8.03 -24.11
N TYR A 671 17.18 9.37 -24.02
CA TYR A 671 17.17 10.13 -22.76
C TYR A 671 15.91 11.00 -22.57
N ARG A 672 15.17 11.27 -23.64
CA ARG A 672 13.98 12.15 -23.67
C ARG A 672 13.04 11.70 -24.80
N ALA A 673 11.76 12.03 -24.70
CA ALA A 673 10.80 11.78 -25.76
C ALA A 673 11.18 12.53 -27.05
N ARG A 674 11.04 11.86 -28.20
CA ARG A 674 11.41 12.37 -29.52
C ARG A 674 10.30 12.09 -30.54
N TYR A 675 9.15 12.73 -30.35
CA TYR A 675 7.96 12.49 -31.17
C TYR A 675 8.22 12.49 -32.67
N GLY A 676 9.00 13.44 -33.20
CA GLY A 676 9.34 13.45 -34.63
C GLY A 676 10.16 12.23 -35.09
N GLU A 677 10.96 11.63 -34.21
CA GLU A 677 11.67 10.38 -34.51
C GLU A 677 10.71 9.18 -34.54
N PHE A 678 9.72 9.14 -33.64
CA PHE A 678 8.65 8.12 -33.69
C PHE A 678 7.84 8.25 -34.98
N THR A 679 7.43 9.47 -35.32
CA THR A 679 6.68 9.73 -36.54
C THR A 679 7.43 9.22 -37.76
N LYS A 680 8.71 9.60 -37.89
CA LYS A 680 9.55 9.22 -39.03
C LYS A 680 9.82 7.72 -39.16
N LYS A 681 9.98 7.00 -38.04
CA LYS A 681 10.40 5.59 -38.05
C LYS A 681 9.26 4.59 -37.92
N VAL A 682 8.09 5.02 -37.48
CA VAL A 682 6.94 4.13 -37.25
C VAL A 682 5.72 4.60 -38.05
N PHE A 683 5.30 5.85 -37.87
CA PHE A 683 4.07 6.34 -38.50
C PHE A 683 4.20 6.62 -40.01
N GLU A 684 5.32 7.19 -40.46
CA GLU A 684 5.58 7.40 -41.89
C GLU A 684 5.67 6.05 -42.64
N PRO A 685 6.47 5.06 -42.21
CA PRO A 685 6.50 3.74 -42.85
C PRO A 685 5.15 3.01 -42.80
N LEU A 686 4.41 3.12 -41.69
CA LEU A 686 3.07 2.53 -41.62
C LEU A 686 2.12 3.21 -42.62
N LYS A 687 2.22 4.53 -42.79
CA LYS A 687 1.42 5.27 -43.75
C LYS A 687 1.75 4.86 -45.19
N GLU A 688 3.04 4.75 -45.52
CA GLU A 688 3.50 4.26 -46.83
C GLU A 688 2.96 2.86 -47.13
N PHE A 689 3.04 1.94 -46.16
CA PHE A 689 2.46 0.62 -46.27
C PHE A 689 0.94 0.65 -46.53
N ILE A 690 0.21 1.51 -45.82
CA ILE A 690 -1.24 1.68 -46.01
C ILE A 690 -1.55 2.33 -47.38
N ASP A 691 -0.69 3.23 -47.89
CA ASP A 691 -0.83 3.84 -49.21
C ASP A 691 -0.67 2.82 -50.36
N GLU A 692 0.12 1.76 -50.16
CA GLU A 692 0.27 0.65 -51.11
C GLU A 692 -0.92 -0.32 -51.13
N MET A 693 -1.82 -0.27 -50.14
CA MET A 693 -2.98 -1.16 -50.07
C MET A 693 -4.05 -0.77 -51.10
N VAL A 694 -4.35 -1.67 -52.03
CA VAL A 694 -5.46 -1.50 -52.99
C VAL A 694 -6.78 -1.89 -52.32
N ILE A 695 -7.61 -0.90 -51.97
CA ILE A 695 -8.91 -1.11 -51.33
C ILE A 695 -10.03 -0.71 -52.28
N LEU A 696 -10.79 -1.70 -52.74
CA LEU A 696 -11.90 -1.52 -53.68
C LEU A 696 -13.22 -1.16 -53.00
N ASP A 697 -13.33 -1.41 -51.70
CA ASP A 697 -14.51 -1.09 -50.89
C ASP A 697 -14.45 0.37 -50.40
N THR A 698 -15.54 1.11 -50.59
CA THR A 698 -15.62 2.56 -50.33
C THR A 698 -15.64 2.91 -48.84
N ASP A 699 -16.28 2.07 -48.01
CA ASP A 699 -16.36 2.26 -46.56
C ASP A 699 -15.02 1.91 -45.89
N LEU A 700 -14.35 0.85 -46.37
CA LEU A 700 -12.99 0.53 -45.95
C LEU A 700 -11.97 1.58 -46.38
N ASN A 701 -12.13 2.16 -47.58
CA ASN A 701 -11.25 3.25 -48.04
C ASN A 701 -11.40 4.49 -47.15
N LEU A 702 -12.64 4.83 -46.72
CA LEU A 702 -12.87 5.89 -45.74
C LEU A 702 -12.20 5.58 -44.39
N ALA A 703 -12.33 4.35 -43.89
CA ALA A 703 -11.70 3.89 -42.66
C ALA A 703 -10.17 4.02 -42.71
N VAL A 704 -9.58 3.62 -43.84
CA VAL A 704 -8.14 3.75 -44.08
C VAL A 704 -7.69 5.21 -44.14
N ASN A 705 -8.45 6.09 -44.78
CA ASN A 705 -8.12 7.51 -44.82
C ASN A 705 -8.22 8.15 -43.41
N LEU A 706 -9.18 7.74 -42.59
CA LEU A 706 -9.28 8.16 -41.19
C LEU A 706 -8.11 7.63 -40.34
N LEU A 707 -7.67 6.40 -40.57
CA LEU A 707 -6.46 5.87 -39.92
C LEU A 707 -5.23 6.72 -40.30
N LYS A 708 -5.07 7.06 -41.59
CA LYS A 708 -3.99 7.95 -42.07
C LYS A 708 -4.04 9.32 -41.41
N ASP A 709 -5.24 9.89 -41.24
CA ASP A 709 -5.41 11.17 -40.54
C ASP A 709 -5.03 11.05 -39.06
N ARG A 710 -5.43 9.98 -38.36
CA ARG A 710 -5.06 9.74 -36.95
C ARG A 710 -3.56 9.53 -36.74
N ILE A 711 -2.89 8.92 -37.73
CA ILE A 711 -1.43 8.77 -37.75
C ILE A 711 -0.75 10.13 -37.96
N THR A 712 -1.29 10.96 -38.86
CA THR A 712 -0.73 12.28 -39.20
C THR A 712 -0.99 13.32 -38.09
N ASN A 713 -2.18 13.28 -37.49
CA ASN A 713 -2.69 14.19 -36.47
C ASN A 713 -3.06 13.41 -35.19
N PRO A 714 -2.08 12.87 -34.46
CA PRO A 714 -2.33 12.01 -33.31
C PRO A 714 -3.06 12.75 -32.18
N SER A 715 -4.07 12.10 -31.62
CA SER A 715 -4.84 12.61 -30.49
C SER A 715 -3.96 12.80 -29.24
N VAL A 716 -4.46 13.55 -28.24
CA VAL A 716 -3.78 13.68 -26.94
C VAL A 716 -3.56 12.31 -26.27
N ARG A 717 -4.45 11.34 -26.50
CA ARG A 717 -4.32 9.99 -25.94
C ARG A 717 -3.23 9.18 -26.62
N VAL A 718 -3.19 9.18 -27.95
CA VAL A 718 -2.11 8.57 -28.75
C VAL A 718 -0.76 9.14 -28.32
N ASN A 719 -0.65 10.47 -28.23
CA ASN A 719 0.56 11.14 -27.74
C ASN A 719 0.92 10.75 -26.30
N ASN A 720 -0.06 10.59 -25.41
CA ASN A 720 0.17 10.15 -24.03
C ASN A 720 0.69 8.71 -23.95
N ILE A 721 0.27 7.80 -24.85
CA ILE A 721 0.77 6.43 -24.96
C ILE A 721 2.21 6.44 -25.49
N ILE A 722 2.50 7.20 -26.55
CA ILE A 722 3.85 7.40 -27.07
C ILE A 722 4.78 7.96 -25.98
N GLN A 723 4.30 8.90 -25.16
CA GLN A 723 5.05 9.40 -24.00
C GLN A 723 5.33 8.30 -22.97
N LYS A 724 4.37 7.38 -22.69
CA LYS A 724 4.60 6.23 -21.79
C LYS A 724 5.71 5.34 -22.33
N LEU A 725 5.71 5.06 -23.63
CA LEU A 725 6.74 4.27 -24.29
C LEU A 725 8.14 4.86 -24.05
N TYR A 726 8.31 6.18 -24.21
CA TYR A 726 9.59 6.83 -23.91
C TYR A 726 9.95 6.82 -22.43
N ASP A 727 8.96 6.97 -21.55
CA ASP A 727 9.17 6.87 -20.11
C ASP A 727 9.67 5.48 -19.72
N TYR A 728 9.07 4.40 -20.27
CA TYR A 728 9.54 3.02 -20.08
C TYR A 728 10.91 2.76 -20.68
N ALA A 729 11.19 3.25 -21.90
CA ALA A 729 12.51 3.12 -22.50
C ALA A 729 13.60 3.81 -21.66
N SER A 730 13.29 4.98 -21.08
CA SER A 730 14.19 5.68 -20.15
C SER A 730 14.41 4.90 -18.86
N ILE A 731 13.35 4.27 -18.32
CA ILE A 731 13.43 3.42 -17.14
C ILE A 731 14.28 2.17 -17.44
N ALA A 732 14.01 1.45 -18.53
CA ALA A 732 14.75 0.27 -18.95
C ALA A 732 16.24 0.55 -19.08
N ARG A 733 16.60 1.68 -19.70
CA ARG A 733 18.00 2.15 -19.78
C ARG A 733 18.60 2.39 -18.39
N LYS A 734 17.87 3.07 -17.49
CA LYS A 734 18.36 3.33 -16.13
C LYS A 734 18.60 2.05 -15.33
N ILE A 735 17.76 1.04 -15.51
CA ILE A 735 17.91 -0.27 -14.86
C ILE A 735 19.08 -1.04 -15.49
N GLU A 736 19.19 -1.07 -16.82
CA GLU A 736 20.31 -1.72 -17.55
C GLU A 736 21.67 -1.14 -17.14
N PHE A 737 21.76 0.16 -16.88
CA PHE A 737 22.98 0.82 -16.41
C PHE A 737 22.96 1.11 -14.91
N ALA A 738 22.25 0.31 -14.11
CA ALA A 738 22.24 0.43 -12.66
C ALA A 738 23.67 0.32 -12.12
N LYS A 739 24.00 1.16 -11.14
CA LYS A 739 25.39 1.24 -10.65
C LYS A 739 25.66 0.07 -9.72
N LYS A 740 26.77 -0.63 -9.96
CA LYS A 740 27.27 -1.65 -9.04
C LYS A 740 27.79 -0.98 -7.77
N GLY A 741 27.39 -1.49 -6.62
CA GLY A 741 27.86 -1.09 -5.31
C GLY A 741 28.32 -2.32 -4.53
N THR A 742 29.07 -2.07 -3.46
CA THR A 742 29.52 -3.09 -2.51
C THR A 742 28.98 -2.73 -1.14
N LEU A 743 28.44 -3.70 -0.41
CA LEU A 743 27.97 -3.52 0.96
C LEU A 743 28.60 -4.52 1.91
N GLU A 744 28.78 -4.14 3.17
CA GLU A 744 29.24 -5.02 4.24
C GLU A 744 28.02 -5.58 5.00
N THR A 745 27.87 -6.90 5.05
CA THR A 745 26.75 -7.58 5.75
C THR A 745 26.95 -7.64 7.27
N ALA A 746 25.99 -8.17 8.04
CA ALA A 746 26.13 -8.39 9.49
C ALA A 746 27.29 -9.32 9.83
N THR A 747 27.63 -10.21 8.90
CA THR A 747 28.71 -11.19 9.05
C THR A 747 30.07 -10.58 8.78
N GLY A 748 30.14 -9.35 8.24
CA GLY A 748 31.38 -8.69 7.83
C GLY A 748 31.79 -9.04 6.39
N GLU A 749 30.99 -9.82 5.67
CA GLU A 749 31.25 -10.14 4.26
C GLU A 749 30.88 -8.97 3.36
N LEU A 750 31.69 -8.79 2.30
CA LEU A 750 31.41 -7.83 1.25
C LEU A 750 30.55 -8.49 0.18
N GLN A 751 29.35 -7.96 -0.02
CA GLN A 751 28.40 -8.42 -1.02
C GLN A 751 28.19 -7.34 -2.07
N GLU A 752 28.03 -7.76 -3.32
CA GLU A 752 27.78 -6.87 -4.43
C GLU A 752 26.28 -6.71 -4.68
N TYR A 753 25.88 -5.55 -5.18
CA TYR A 753 24.49 -5.27 -5.55
C TYR A 753 24.43 -4.18 -6.60
N TYR A 754 23.27 -4.03 -7.25
CA TYR A 754 23.01 -2.90 -8.11
C TYR A 754 22.09 -1.90 -7.42
N TYR A 755 22.36 -0.61 -7.61
CA TYR A 755 21.52 0.46 -7.09
C TYR A 755 21.08 1.41 -8.19
N LEU A 756 19.82 1.81 -8.09
CA LEU A 756 19.17 2.78 -8.96
C LEU A 756 18.55 3.88 -8.11
N LYS A 757 18.81 5.14 -8.48
CA LYS A 757 18.08 6.28 -7.90
C LYS A 757 16.71 6.37 -8.57
N MET A 758 15.65 6.45 -7.77
CA MET A 758 14.29 6.55 -8.29
C MET A 758 14.12 7.87 -9.05
N PRO A 759 13.45 7.84 -10.22
CA PRO A 759 13.04 9.05 -10.93
C PRO A 759 11.93 9.78 -10.14
N SER A 760 11.59 10.98 -10.60
CA SER A 760 10.49 11.78 -10.04
C SER A 760 9.26 11.76 -10.95
N GLY A 761 8.12 12.26 -10.44
CA GLY A 761 6.88 12.41 -11.21
C GLY A 761 6.35 11.09 -11.76
N ARG A 762 5.87 11.11 -13.01
CA ARG A 762 5.23 9.98 -13.68
C ARG A 762 6.11 8.73 -13.77
N GLN A 763 7.39 8.88 -14.09
CA GLN A 763 8.32 7.74 -14.21
C GLN A 763 8.45 6.95 -12.91
N LYS A 764 8.37 7.63 -11.76
CA LYS A 764 8.39 6.98 -10.45
C LYS A 764 7.23 6.01 -10.29
N GLN A 765 6.06 6.44 -10.74
CA GLN A 765 4.84 5.67 -10.66
C GLN A 765 4.87 4.45 -11.58
N LEU A 766 5.40 4.62 -12.80
CA LEU A 766 5.61 3.50 -13.72
C LEU A 766 6.58 2.45 -13.18
N ILE A 767 7.66 2.85 -12.50
CA ILE A 767 8.54 1.88 -11.83
C ILE A 767 7.77 1.07 -10.79
N TYR A 768 6.87 1.70 -10.04
CA TYR A 768 6.07 0.99 -9.05
C TYR A 768 5.17 -0.03 -9.69
N ASP A 769 4.47 0.34 -10.75
CA ASP A 769 3.61 -0.58 -11.48
C ASP A 769 4.44 -1.77 -12.02
N LEU A 770 5.63 -1.50 -12.58
CA LEU A 770 6.59 -2.51 -13.05
C LEU A 770 7.06 -3.50 -11.98
N VAL A 771 7.21 -3.10 -10.72
CA VAL A 771 7.61 -4.06 -9.68
C VAL A 771 6.57 -5.17 -9.52
N SER A 772 5.30 -4.88 -9.80
CA SER A 772 4.25 -5.92 -9.82
C SER A 772 4.45 -6.83 -11.02
N ASP A 773 4.60 -6.26 -12.22
CA ASP A 773 4.87 -7.03 -13.44
C ASP A 773 6.13 -7.91 -13.30
N PHE A 774 7.16 -7.43 -12.60
CA PHE A 774 8.39 -8.19 -12.36
C PHE A 774 8.21 -9.41 -11.47
N LEU A 775 7.35 -9.32 -10.45
CA LEU A 775 7.07 -10.41 -9.53
C LEU A 775 6.00 -11.37 -10.08
N ASP A 776 5.11 -10.87 -10.95
CA ASP A 776 4.08 -11.67 -11.59
C ASP A 776 4.58 -12.38 -12.86
N SER A 777 5.72 -11.98 -13.42
CA SER A 777 6.30 -12.54 -14.66
C SER A 777 7.01 -13.88 -14.42
N GLU A 778 6.75 -14.85 -15.30
CA GLU A 778 7.49 -16.12 -15.34
C GLU A 778 8.86 -15.99 -16.04
N GLU A 779 9.08 -14.91 -16.82
CA GLU A 779 10.35 -14.67 -17.52
C GLU A 779 11.45 -14.14 -16.60
N LEU A 780 11.06 -13.54 -15.47
CA LEU A 780 11.97 -12.95 -14.51
C LEU A 780 12.07 -13.87 -13.28
N PRO A 781 13.27 -14.29 -12.88
CA PRO A 781 13.43 -15.17 -11.72
C PRO A 781 13.35 -14.36 -10.40
N ILE A 782 12.39 -13.44 -10.27
CA ILE A 782 12.22 -12.55 -9.11
C ILE A 782 11.09 -13.08 -8.26
N GLN A 783 11.42 -13.61 -7.10
CA GLN A 783 10.44 -14.22 -6.21
C GLN A 783 10.37 -13.52 -4.85
N LEU A 784 11.30 -12.60 -4.55
CA LEU A 784 11.31 -11.86 -3.29
C LEU A 784 11.42 -10.35 -3.50
N VAL A 785 10.45 -9.61 -2.98
CA VAL A 785 10.44 -8.13 -3.04
C VAL A 785 10.33 -7.53 -1.65
N PHE A 786 11.29 -6.67 -1.31
CA PHE A 786 11.20 -5.78 -0.16
C PHE A 786 10.61 -4.44 -0.59
N VAL A 787 9.51 -4.02 0.03
CA VAL A 787 8.90 -2.72 -0.26
C VAL A 787 8.68 -1.91 1.00
N SER A 788 8.82 -0.59 0.88
CA SER A 788 8.52 0.27 2.01
C SER A 788 7.02 0.58 2.11
N SER A 789 6.58 1.16 3.22
CA SER A 789 5.17 1.38 3.53
C SER A 789 4.34 2.13 2.47
N TRP A 790 4.95 2.86 1.52
CA TRP A 790 4.20 3.49 0.42
C TRP A 790 3.61 2.47 -0.57
N ALA A 791 4.23 1.30 -0.75
CA ALA A 791 3.74 0.27 -1.68
C ALA A 791 2.44 -0.41 -1.19
N ARG A 792 2.02 -0.12 0.05
CA ARG A 792 0.75 -0.61 0.61
C ARG A 792 -0.46 -0.04 -0.12
N THR A 793 -0.33 1.11 -0.76
CA THR A 793 -1.39 1.77 -1.54
C THR A 793 -1.11 1.66 -3.05
N GLY A 794 -2.01 1.03 -3.82
CA GLY A 794 -2.04 1.15 -5.30
C GLY A 794 -1.05 0.31 -6.10
N TRP A 795 -0.69 -0.88 -5.63
CA TRP A 795 0.25 -1.80 -6.30
C TRP A 795 -0.52 -3.10 -6.65
N ASP A 796 -0.35 -3.69 -7.83
CA ASP A 796 -1.25 -4.74 -8.38
C ASP A 796 -0.49 -6.05 -8.59
N VAL A 797 -0.25 -6.79 -7.52
CA VAL A 797 0.52 -8.05 -7.56
C VAL A 797 -0.43 -9.23 -7.35
N ARG A 798 -0.33 -10.27 -8.17
CA ARG A 798 -1.21 -11.45 -8.14
C ARG A 798 -0.52 -12.72 -7.65
N THR A 799 0.76 -12.94 -7.95
CA THR A 799 1.47 -14.19 -7.65
C THR A 799 1.88 -14.44 -6.21
N PRO A 800 2.05 -13.46 -5.28
CA PRO A 800 2.69 -13.77 -4.01
C PRO A 800 1.80 -14.61 -3.10
N ASP A 801 2.38 -15.71 -2.61
CA ASP A 801 1.79 -16.60 -1.62
C ASP A 801 2.06 -16.08 -0.20
N ILE A 802 3.16 -15.37 0.00
CA ILE A 802 3.60 -14.92 1.32
C ILE A 802 3.70 -13.40 1.37
N LEU A 803 3.01 -12.79 2.34
CA LEU A 803 3.12 -11.37 2.64
C LEU A 803 3.59 -11.20 4.08
N ILE A 804 4.70 -10.50 4.30
CA ILE A 804 5.27 -10.27 5.63
C ILE A 804 5.21 -8.78 5.97
N ASP A 805 4.39 -8.39 6.96
CA ASP A 805 4.44 -7.05 7.54
C ASP A 805 5.50 -7.00 8.65
N ALA A 806 6.71 -6.64 8.26
CA ALA A 806 7.84 -6.50 9.18
C ALA A 806 7.78 -5.23 10.04
N THR A 807 6.78 -4.35 9.82
CA THR A 807 6.58 -3.14 10.65
C THR A 807 5.59 -3.35 11.79
N ALA A 808 4.75 -4.39 11.71
CA ALA A 808 3.55 -4.57 12.52
C ALA A 808 2.75 -3.27 12.64
N THR A 809 2.15 -2.86 11.52
CA THR A 809 1.41 -1.60 11.44
C THR A 809 0.27 -1.53 12.45
N ARG A 810 0.04 -0.34 13.00
CA ARG A 810 -1.15 -0.05 13.83
C ARG A 810 -2.34 0.43 13.00
N ASP A 811 -2.10 0.72 11.73
CA ASP A 811 -3.06 1.28 10.80
C ASP A 811 -3.96 0.16 10.22
N VAL A 812 -5.26 0.27 10.49
CA VAL A 812 -6.28 -0.68 10.02
C VAL A 812 -6.41 -0.63 8.50
N THR A 813 -6.39 0.56 7.91
CA THR A 813 -6.46 0.76 6.46
C THR A 813 -5.27 0.08 5.78
N ALA A 814 -4.06 0.30 6.30
CA ALA A 814 -2.85 -0.30 5.74
C ALA A 814 -2.85 -1.83 5.85
N TRP A 815 -3.45 -2.39 6.90
CA TRP A 815 -3.63 -3.84 7.07
C TRP A 815 -4.64 -4.40 6.06
N GLN A 816 -5.80 -3.76 5.92
CA GLN A 816 -6.84 -4.19 4.99
C GLN A 816 -6.40 -4.10 3.52
N GLN A 817 -5.60 -3.09 3.19
CA GLN A 817 -4.99 -3.00 1.86
C GLN A 817 -4.01 -4.15 1.59
N LEU A 818 -3.29 -4.62 2.61
CA LEU A 818 -2.41 -5.79 2.49
C LEU A 818 -3.23 -7.06 2.26
N ARG A 819 -4.30 -7.28 3.04
CA ARG A 819 -5.24 -8.40 2.86
C ARG A 819 -5.82 -8.43 1.47
N GLY A 820 -6.29 -7.28 1.00
CA GLY A 820 -6.84 -7.11 -0.34
C GLY A 820 -5.93 -7.54 -1.49
N ARG A 821 -4.62 -7.59 -1.26
CA ARG A 821 -3.62 -8.03 -2.25
C ARG A 821 -3.37 -9.53 -2.16
N ALA A 822 -3.29 -10.06 -0.95
CA ALA A 822 -3.22 -11.50 -0.71
C ALA A 822 -4.44 -12.22 -1.31
N MET A 823 -5.60 -11.60 -1.21
CA MET A 823 -6.92 -12.05 -1.67
C MET A 823 -7.15 -12.09 -3.19
N ARG A 824 -6.16 -11.72 -4.03
CA ARG A 824 -6.34 -11.76 -5.49
C ARG A 824 -6.26 -13.19 -6.00
N ALA A 825 -7.27 -13.64 -6.74
CA ALA A 825 -7.25 -14.94 -7.40
C ALA A 825 -6.22 -14.98 -8.53
N LEU A 826 -5.65 -16.17 -8.79
CA LEU A 826 -4.76 -16.41 -9.92
C LEU A 826 -5.52 -16.43 -11.26
N GLU A 827 -4.82 -16.16 -12.36
CA GLU A 827 -5.41 -16.22 -13.72
C GLU A 827 -5.84 -17.63 -14.11
N SER A 828 -5.21 -18.66 -13.52
CA SER A 828 -5.62 -20.06 -13.64
C SER A 828 -7.03 -20.34 -13.12
N TRP A 829 -7.62 -19.42 -12.34
CA TRP A 829 -9.00 -19.54 -11.86
C TRP A 829 -10.00 -19.04 -12.91
N THR A 830 -10.52 -19.97 -13.73
CA THR A 830 -11.44 -19.67 -14.84
C THR A 830 -12.91 -19.76 -14.46
N ILE A 831 -13.80 -19.33 -15.36
CA ILE A 831 -15.25 -19.50 -15.20
C ILE A 831 -15.67 -20.97 -15.05
N ASP A 832 -14.95 -21.89 -15.67
CA ASP A 832 -15.24 -23.32 -15.58
C ASP A 832 -14.88 -23.89 -14.21
N CYS A 833 -13.87 -23.35 -13.53
CA CYS A 833 -13.58 -23.66 -12.12
C CYS A 833 -14.80 -23.29 -11.23
N TYR A 834 -15.33 -22.08 -11.42
CA TYR A 834 -16.54 -21.62 -10.71
C TYR A 834 -17.77 -22.51 -10.99
N ARG A 835 -18.01 -22.84 -12.27
CA ARG A 835 -19.13 -23.71 -12.66
C ARG A 835 -18.99 -25.10 -12.05
N THR A 836 -17.78 -25.66 -12.05
CA THR A 836 -17.47 -26.96 -11.43
C THR A 836 -17.78 -26.95 -9.93
N ILE A 837 -17.31 -25.94 -9.19
CA ILE A 837 -17.64 -25.79 -7.76
C ILE A 837 -19.15 -25.65 -7.55
N SER A 838 -19.82 -24.86 -8.38
CA SER A 838 -21.26 -24.64 -8.26
C SER A 838 -22.05 -25.95 -8.43
N VAL A 839 -21.63 -26.81 -9.37
CA VAL A 839 -22.19 -28.16 -9.57
C VAL A 839 -21.90 -29.07 -8.38
N LEU A 840 -20.67 -29.09 -7.87
CA LEU A 840 -20.27 -29.91 -6.72
C LEU A 840 -21.01 -29.50 -5.42
N LEU A 841 -21.30 -28.20 -5.24
CA LEU A 841 -22.06 -27.69 -4.11
C LEU A 841 -23.56 -28.04 -4.18
N GLY A 842 -24.13 -28.31 -5.35
CA GLY A 842 -25.57 -28.57 -5.54
C GLY A 842 -26.48 -27.32 -5.49
N LYS A 843 -27.80 -27.50 -5.75
CA LYS A 843 -28.80 -26.42 -5.92
C LYS A 843 -28.77 -25.35 -4.80
N LYS A 844 -28.83 -24.08 -5.22
CA LYS A 844 -28.98 -22.90 -4.34
C LYS A 844 -30.41 -22.81 -3.79
N THR A 845 -30.56 -22.61 -2.48
CA THR A 845 -31.84 -22.29 -1.80
C THR A 845 -31.86 -20.91 -1.14
N ASN A 846 -30.85 -20.05 -1.37
CA ASN A 846 -30.72 -18.77 -0.68
C ASN A 846 -31.10 -17.55 -1.54
N SER A 847 -31.48 -17.75 -2.81
CA SER A 847 -31.91 -16.69 -3.72
C SER A 847 -33.22 -16.03 -3.32
N ASP A 848 -34.11 -16.75 -2.62
CA ASP A 848 -35.44 -16.25 -2.29
C ASP A 848 -35.44 -15.02 -1.36
N LYS A 849 -34.51 -14.96 -0.39
CA LYS A 849 -34.40 -13.79 0.52
C LYS A 849 -33.84 -12.55 -0.16
N ILE A 850 -33.03 -12.73 -1.20
CA ILE A 850 -32.47 -11.64 -2.01
C ILE A 850 -33.51 -11.19 -3.03
N MET A 851 -34.18 -12.12 -3.71
CA MET A 851 -35.31 -11.82 -4.59
C MET A 851 -36.40 -11.01 -3.88
N GLN A 852 -36.75 -11.36 -2.64
CA GLN A 852 -37.73 -10.62 -1.84
C GLN A 852 -37.35 -9.16 -1.56
N ARG A 853 -36.07 -8.79 -1.67
CA ARG A 853 -35.57 -7.41 -1.50
C ARG A 853 -35.45 -6.65 -2.81
N LEU A 854 -35.55 -7.33 -3.96
CA LEU A 854 -35.48 -6.72 -5.27
C LEU A 854 -36.87 -6.20 -5.68
N PRO A 855 -36.96 -5.03 -6.36
CA PRO A 855 -38.19 -4.60 -7.03
C PRO A 855 -38.72 -5.69 -7.97
N ILE A 856 -40.04 -5.86 -8.04
CA ILE A 856 -40.72 -6.95 -8.78
C ILE A 856 -40.25 -7.03 -10.24
N GLU A 857 -40.09 -5.88 -10.89
CA GLU A 857 -39.62 -5.75 -12.28
C GLU A 857 -38.19 -6.28 -12.51
N MET A 858 -37.37 -6.36 -11.45
CA MET A 858 -35.99 -6.86 -11.52
C MET A 858 -35.87 -8.32 -11.03
N GLN A 859 -36.92 -8.87 -10.43
CA GLN A 859 -36.92 -10.27 -9.98
C GLN A 859 -36.93 -11.25 -11.16
N GLU A 860 -37.63 -10.96 -12.26
CA GLU A 860 -37.64 -11.82 -13.46
C GLU A 860 -36.29 -11.88 -14.16
N ASN A 861 -35.63 -10.73 -14.39
CA ASN A 861 -34.29 -10.70 -14.98
C ASN A 861 -33.27 -11.38 -14.07
N PHE A 862 -33.38 -11.18 -12.75
CA PHE A 862 -32.53 -11.87 -11.79
C PHE A 862 -32.78 -13.39 -11.77
N LYS A 863 -34.03 -13.85 -11.89
CA LYS A 863 -34.36 -15.28 -12.05
C LYS A 863 -33.76 -15.86 -13.32
N LYS A 864 -33.94 -15.20 -14.46
CA LYS A 864 -33.41 -15.66 -15.76
C LYS A 864 -31.89 -15.82 -15.72
N ILE A 865 -31.19 -14.83 -15.17
CA ILE A 865 -29.74 -14.90 -14.93
C ILE A 865 -29.43 -16.08 -13.99
N GLN A 866 -30.15 -16.24 -12.88
CA GLN A 866 -29.91 -17.36 -11.96
C GLN A 866 -30.16 -18.74 -12.58
N GLU A 867 -31.11 -18.86 -13.49
CA GLU A 867 -31.41 -20.09 -14.24
C GLU A 867 -30.28 -20.42 -15.22
N ASP A 868 -29.76 -19.42 -15.94
CA ASP A 868 -28.59 -19.58 -16.82
C ASP A 868 -27.31 -19.98 -16.05
N PHE A 869 -27.20 -19.53 -14.79
CA PHE A 869 -26.12 -19.89 -13.87
C PHE A 869 -26.46 -21.06 -12.93
N ALA A 870 -27.61 -21.72 -13.11
CA ALA A 870 -28.02 -22.81 -12.24
C ALA A 870 -27.11 -24.04 -12.45
N PRO A 871 -26.65 -24.70 -11.37
CA PRO A 871 -25.82 -25.88 -11.51
C PRO A 871 -26.60 -26.99 -12.21
N ARG A 872 -26.09 -27.45 -13.35
CA ARG A 872 -26.55 -28.68 -14.00
C ARG A 872 -26.27 -29.86 -13.08
N GLU A 873 -27.11 -30.89 -13.08
CA GLU A 873 -26.94 -32.07 -12.22
C GLU A 873 -25.77 -32.97 -12.65
N ASN A 874 -25.20 -32.75 -13.84
CA ASN A 874 -24.09 -33.53 -14.37
C ASN A 874 -22.86 -32.65 -14.68
N LEU A 875 -21.67 -33.21 -14.45
CA LEU A 875 -20.38 -32.64 -14.83
C LEU A 875 -20.18 -32.76 -16.35
N THR A 876 -19.72 -31.69 -17.00
CA THR A 876 -19.35 -31.72 -18.43
C THR A 876 -17.96 -32.35 -18.64
N PRO A 877 -17.59 -32.78 -19.86
CA PRO A 877 -16.26 -33.34 -20.13
C PRO A 877 -15.11 -32.40 -19.70
N GLN A 878 -15.26 -31.10 -19.96
CA GLN A 878 -14.30 -30.07 -19.53
C GLN A 878 -14.17 -29.99 -18.00
N MET A 879 -15.28 -30.10 -17.26
CA MET A 879 -15.25 -30.14 -15.78
C MET A 879 -14.57 -31.39 -15.25
N ILE A 880 -14.79 -32.54 -15.89
CA ILE A 880 -14.16 -33.81 -15.51
C ILE A 880 -12.65 -33.73 -15.71
N GLU A 881 -12.18 -33.21 -16.84
CA GLU A 881 -10.76 -32.99 -17.11
C GLU A 881 -10.12 -32.06 -16.06
N LEU A 882 -10.78 -30.95 -15.74
CA LEU A 882 -10.36 -30.02 -14.70
C LEU A 882 -10.19 -30.71 -13.33
N LEU A 883 -11.16 -31.55 -12.94
CA LEU A 883 -11.11 -32.31 -11.70
C LEU A 883 -10.04 -33.41 -11.73
N GLN A 884 -9.83 -34.09 -12.86
CA GLN A 884 -8.79 -35.09 -13.00
C GLN A 884 -7.40 -34.48 -12.80
N ASN A 885 -7.13 -33.35 -13.44
CA ASN A 885 -5.88 -32.61 -13.28
C ASN A 885 -5.68 -32.18 -11.81
N SER A 886 -6.76 -31.69 -11.17
CA SER A 886 -6.71 -31.28 -9.76
C SER A 886 -6.43 -32.46 -8.80
N ILE A 887 -6.93 -33.66 -9.11
CA ILE A 887 -6.64 -34.90 -8.35
C ILE A 887 -5.18 -35.34 -8.56
N ASP A 888 -4.63 -35.14 -9.77
CA ASP A 888 -3.23 -35.45 -10.05
C ASP A 888 -2.29 -34.57 -9.25
N ASP A 889 -2.59 -33.27 -9.14
CA ASP A 889 -1.84 -32.30 -8.35
C ASP A 889 -1.96 -32.56 -6.83
N ALA A 890 -3.07 -33.15 -6.38
CA ALA A 890 -3.33 -33.39 -4.95
C ALA A 890 -2.34 -34.41 -4.34
N ARG A 891 -1.88 -34.13 -3.11
CA ARG A 891 -0.95 -35.00 -2.36
C ARG A 891 -1.68 -36.09 -1.57
N ILE A 892 -2.41 -36.96 -2.27
CA ILE A 892 -3.20 -38.06 -1.69
C ILE A 892 -2.74 -39.45 -2.18
N PRO A 893 -3.05 -40.54 -1.46
CA PRO A 893 -2.67 -41.89 -1.85
C PRO A 893 -3.16 -42.27 -3.26
N PRO A 894 -2.36 -43.02 -4.06
CA PRO A 894 -2.72 -43.39 -5.44
C PRO A 894 -4.07 -44.12 -5.55
N GLU A 895 -4.41 -44.95 -4.57
CA GLU A 895 -5.69 -45.67 -4.51
C GLU A 895 -6.89 -44.72 -4.40
N GLU A 896 -6.74 -43.64 -3.60
CA GLU A 896 -7.78 -42.62 -3.46
C GLU A 896 -7.91 -41.78 -4.73
N LYS A 897 -6.79 -41.45 -5.40
CA LYS A 897 -6.81 -40.79 -6.71
C LYS A 897 -7.60 -41.61 -7.73
N LEU A 898 -7.30 -42.91 -7.84
CA LEU A 898 -7.98 -43.81 -8.77
C LEU A 898 -9.48 -43.90 -8.46
N LYS A 899 -9.84 -44.09 -7.19
CA LYS A 899 -11.25 -44.16 -6.75
C LYS A 899 -12.04 -42.90 -7.11
N LEU A 900 -11.49 -41.71 -6.83
CA LEU A 900 -12.13 -40.44 -7.17
C LEU A 900 -12.27 -40.27 -8.69
N LYS A 901 -11.21 -40.56 -9.45
CA LYS A 901 -11.21 -40.49 -10.92
C LYS A 901 -12.27 -41.39 -11.56
N THR A 902 -12.40 -42.65 -11.11
CA THR A 902 -13.41 -43.57 -11.62
C THR A 902 -14.83 -43.09 -11.32
N LYS A 903 -15.06 -42.49 -10.14
CA LYS A 903 -16.39 -41.97 -9.78
C LYS A 903 -16.79 -40.76 -10.64
N ILE A 904 -15.88 -39.81 -10.86
CA ILE A 904 -16.17 -38.60 -11.65
C ILE A 904 -16.35 -38.88 -13.15
N GLN A 905 -15.76 -39.96 -13.69
CA GLN A 905 -15.93 -40.36 -15.10
C GLN A 905 -17.40 -40.57 -15.50
N SER A 906 -18.25 -40.95 -14.54
CA SER A 906 -19.68 -41.14 -14.79
C SER A 906 -20.45 -39.83 -15.00
N GLY A 907 -19.83 -38.67 -14.72
CA GLY A 907 -20.44 -37.34 -14.81
C GLY A 907 -21.54 -37.05 -13.78
N ASN A 908 -22.03 -38.05 -13.04
CA ASN A 908 -23.17 -37.92 -12.14
C ASN A 908 -22.73 -37.57 -10.71
N ILE A 909 -23.11 -36.39 -10.23
CA ILE A 909 -22.74 -35.88 -8.90
C ILE A 909 -23.32 -36.72 -7.75
N ASN A 910 -24.43 -37.43 -7.97
CA ASN A 910 -25.10 -38.22 -6.93
C ASN A 910 -24.31 -39.47 -6.54
N LYS A 911 -23.33 -39.89 -7.36
CA LYS A 911 -22.40 -40.97 -7.01
C LYS A 911 -21.27 -40.52 -6.08
N LEU A 912 -21.14 -39.21 -5.85
CA LEU A 912 -20.17 -38.62 -4.94
C LEU A 912 -20.83 -38.33 -3.59
N SER A 913 -20.26 -38.88 -2.52
CA SER A 913 -20.63 -38.49 -1.16
C SER A 913 -20.35 -37.00 -0.91
N THR A 914 -20.98 -36.42 0.11
CA THR A 914 -20.74 -35.03 0.52
C THR A 914 -19.25 -34.77 0.78
N THR A 915 -18.58 -35.66 1.52
CA THR A 915 -17.14 -35.58 1.80
C THR A 915 -16.28 -35.68 0.54
N GLU A 916 -16.65 -36.53 -0.43
CA GLU A 916 -15.93 -36.62 -1.71
C GLU A 916 -16.10 -35.34 -2.54
N ARG A 917 -17.30 -34.75 -2.57
CA ARG A 917 -17.55 -33.46 -3.24
C ARG A 917 -16.73 -32.34 -2.61
N MET A 918 -16.63 -32.33 -1.28
CA MET A 918 -15.81 -31.37 -0.55
C MET A 918 -14.33 -31.48 -0.91
N LYS A 919 -13.77 -32.70 -0.86
CA LYS A 919 -12.38 -32.96 -1.24
C LYS A 919 -12.08 -32.49 -2.66
N LEU A 920 -12.97 -32.76 -3.61
CA LEU A 920 -12.84 -32.30 -4.99
C LEU A 920 -12.84 -30.77 -5.12
N ILE A 921 -13.65 -30.06 -4.32
CA ILE A 921 -13.64 -28.58 -4.26
C ILE A 921 -12.28 -28.09 -3.73
N ILE A 922 -11.78 -28.67 -2.65
CA ILE A 922 -10.50 -28.30 -2.02
C ILE A 922 -9.34 -28.52 -3.02
N TYR A 923 -9.28 -29.69 -3.66
CA TYR A 923 -8.21 -29.99 -4.63
C TYR A 923 -8.25 -29.04 -5.83
N LEU A 924 -9.45 -28.71 -6.34
CA LEU A 924 -9.61 -27.75 -7.42
C LEU A 924 -9.13 -26.35 -7.00
N MET A 925 -9.44 -25.91 -5.78
CA MET A 925 -8.96 -24.63 -5.24
C MET A 925 -7.44 -24.58 -5.10
N LEU A 926 -6.82 -25.62 -4.56
CA LEU A 926 -5.37 -25.68 -4.35
C LEU A 926 -4.58 -25.84 -5.66
N SER A 927 -5.17 -26.48 -6.69
CA SER A 927 -4.54 -26.63 -8.02
C SER A 927 -4.68 -25.37 -8.87
N LYS A 928 -5.84 -24.69 -8.85
CA LYS A 928 -6.16 -23.58 -9.76
C LYS A 928 -6.11 -22.20 -9.13
N ASN A 929 -6.02 -22.11 -7.81
CA ASN A 929 -5.91 -20.85 -7.08
C ASN A 929 -4.80 -20.93 -6.03
N LYS A 930 -4.49 -19.81 -5.38
CA LYS A 930 -3.51 -19.76 -4.28
C LYS A 930 -4.19 -19.65 -2.92
N VAL A 931 -3.47 -20.04 -1.87
CA VAL A 931 -3.79 -19.70 -0.47
C VAL A 931 -2.69 -18.76 0.02
N ALA A 932 -3.02 -17.51 0.33
CA ALA A 932 -2.00 -16.54 0.70
C ALA A 932 -1.84 -16.41 2.23
N HIS A 933 -0.60 -16.47 2.72
CA HIS A 933 -0.28 -16.35 4.14
C HIS A 933 0.28 -14.97 4.46
N ILE A 934 -0.35 -14.31 5.43
CA ILE A 934 0.02 -12.99 5.91
C ILE A 934 0.68 -13.14 7.27
N PHE A 935 1.97 -12.80 7.36
CA PHE A 935 2.74 -12.81 8.59
C PHE A 935 2.91 -11.40 9.16
N GLU A 936 2.35 -11.16 10.34
CA GLU A 936 2.61 -9.97 11.15
C GLU A 936 3.83 -10.19 12.05
N MET A 937 4.96 -9.55 11.75
CA MET A 937 6.12 -9.66 12.64
C MET A 937 6.02 -8.67 13.82
N VAL A 938 5.86 -9.18 15.04
CA VAL A 938 5.71 -8.37 16.24
C VAL A 938 6.95 -8.43 17.15
N LYS A 939 7.31 -7.30 17.75
CA LYS A 939 8.49 -7.22 18.63
C LYS A 939 8.17 -7.62 20.08
N ALA A 940 8.88 -8.61 20.62
CA ALA A 940 8.74 -9.04 22.02
C ALA A 940 9.71 -8.37 23.00
N SER A 941 10.74 -7.70 22.48
CA SER A 941 11.86 -7.18 23.27
C SER A 941 12.15 -5.69 23.00
N GLY A 942 12.86 -5.01 23.91
CA GLY A 942 13.26 -3.59 23.74
C GLY A 942 12.24 -2.55 24.24
N SER A 943 12.45 -1.27 23.90
CA SER A 943 11.56 -0.18 24.36
C SER A 943 10.24 -0.08 23.58
N THR A 944 10.16 -0.72 22.41
CA THR A 944 9.01 -0.69 21.51
C THR A 944 8.28 -2.04 21.46
N LYS A 945 8.24 -2.80 22.56
CA LYS A 945 7.54 -4.10 22.62
C LYS A 945 6.10 -3.95 22.17
N GLN A 946 5.67 -4.86 21.30
CA GLN A 946 4.33 -4.97 20.72
C GLN A 946 3.55 -6.16 21.29
N VAL A 947 4.21 -7.07 22.00
CA VAL A 947 3.57 -8.11 22.81
C VAL A 947 3.80 -7.87 24.30
N GLU A 948 2.94 -8.48 25.12
CA GLU A 948 2.97 -8.46 26.57
C GLU A 948 2.58 -9.83 27.12
N TYR A 949 3.16 -10.19 28.26
CA TYR A 949 2.80 -11.40 28.97
C TYR A 949 1.58 -11.14 29.84
N ASP A 950 0.51 -11.90 29.61
CA ASP A 950 -0.69 -11.84 30.42
C ASP A 950 -0.56 -12.75 31.63
N LYS A 951 -0.39 -12.15 32.81
CA LYS A 951 -0.20 -12.90 34.06
C LYS A 951 -1.44 -13.70 34.47
N GLN A 952 -2.64 -13.32 34.01
CA GLN A 952 -3.87 -14.01 34.38
C GLN A 952 -4.05 -15.30 33.58
N THR A 953 -3.76 -15.26 32.29
CA THR A 953 -3.91 -16.42 31.39
C THR A 953 -2.62 -17.23 31.24
N GLY A 954 -1.48 -16.71 31.70
CA GLY A 954 -0.17 -17.34 31.54
C GLY A 954 0.36 -17.32 30.11
N GLN A 955 -0.23 -16.53 29.21
CA GLN A 955 0.05 -16.54 27.78
C GLN A 955 0.58 -15.19 27.27
N TRP A 956 1.38 -15.24 26.20
CA TRP A 956 1.79 -14.04 25.49
C TRP A 956 0.68 -13.54 24.58
N ARG A 957 0.44 -12.22 24.61
CA ARG A 957 -0.58 -11.58 23.79
C ARG A 957 -0.07 -10.31 23.13
N ARG A 958 -0.71 -9.92 22.02
CA ARG A 958 -0.49 -8.62 21.40
C ARG A 958 -0.99 -7.50 22.31
N LYS A 959 -0.26 -6.40 22.39
CA LYS A 959 -0.73 -5.17 23.03
C LYS A 959 -2.00 -4.65 22.35
N ALA A 960 -2.88 -4.02 23.13
CA ALA A 960 -4.18 -3.53 22.65
C ALA A 960 -4.08 -2.66 21.38
N ALA A 961 -3.05 -1.83 21.23
CA ALA A 961 -2.85 -0.97 20.07
C ALA A 961 -2.58 -1.75 18.76
N ILE A 962 -1.96 -2.92 18.85
CA ILE A 962 -1.72 -3.81 17.70
C ILE A 962 -2.93 -4.72 17.49
N ALA A 963 -3.49 -5.27 18.58
CA ALA A 963 -4.67 -6.13 18.51
C ALA A 963 -5.90 -5.42 17.93
N LYS A 964 -6.01 -4.09 18.03
CA LYS A 964 -7.19 -3.32 17.58
C LYS A 964 -7.54 -3.54 16.10
N LYS A 965 -6.55 -3.67 15.21
CA LYS A 965 -6.81 -3.84 13.77
C LYS A 965 -7.41 -5.21 13.42
N HIS A 966 -7.18 -6.21 14.28
CA HIS A 966 -7.73 -7.55 14.17
C HIS A 966 -9.16 -7.65 14.73
N ARG A 967 -9.71 -6.59 15.34
CA ARG A 967 -11.03 -6.64 16.03
C ARG A 967 -12.25 -6.47 15.11
N GLY A 968 -12.05 -5.97 13.90
CA GLY A 968 -13.15 -5.47 13.05
C GLY A 968 -13.82 -6.52 12.17
N GLU A 969 -13.14 -7.63 11.88
CA GLU A 969 -13.58 -8.60 10.87
C GLU A 969 -13.35 -10.03 11.37
N PRO A 970 -14.25 -10.97 11.03
CA PRO A 970 -14.09 -12.37 11.38
C PRO A 970 -12.94 -12.96 10.56
N ILE A 971 -11.73 -13.01 11.11
CA ILE A 971 -10.67 -13.86 10.58
C ILE A 971 -11.00 -15.29 11.02
N LEU A 972 -10.81 -16.18 10.06
CA LEU A 972 -11.17 -17.58 10.18
C LEU A 972 -10.19 -18.24 11.15
N PRO A 973 -10.68 -19.17 11.98
CA PRO A 973 -9.86 -19.79 13.00
C PRO A 973 -8.69 -20.52 12.34
N VAL A 974 -7.51 -20.32 12.90
CA VAL A 974 -6.40 -21.26 12.74
C VAL A 974 -6.81 -22.57 13.44
N PRO A 975 -6.39 -23.73 12.93
CA PRO A 975 -6.81 -25.04 13.43
C PRO A 975 -6.75 -25.15 14.96
N GLY A 976 -7.82 -25.65 15.57
CA GLY A 976 -7.93 -25.87 17.02
C GLY A 976 -8.46 -24.69 17.86
N ALA A 977 -8.75 -23.52 17.27
CA ALA A 977 -9.37 -22.42 18.00
C ALA A 977 -10.91 -22.48 17.96
N GLU A 978 -11.58 -22.59 19.12
CA GLU A 978 -13.03 -22.37 19.21
C GLU A 978 -13.41 -21.04 18.57
N ARG A 979 -14.50 -21.02 17.78
CA ARG A 979 -15.03 -19.86 17.07
C ARG A 979 -15.52 -18.77 18.04
N ARG A 980 -14.61 -18.08 18.72
CA ARG A 980 -14.96 -16.98 19.62
C ARG A 980 -14.87 -15.65 18.89
N ARG A 981 -15.97 -14.90 18.87
CA ARG A 981 -15.96 -13.47 18.53
C ARG A 981 -15.26 -12.72 19.66
N GLY A 982 -14.00 -12.31 19.47
CA GLY A 982 -13.33 -11.37 20.39
C GLY A 982 -11.81 -11.50 20.51
N LYS A 983 -11.16 -10.35 20.40
CA LYS A 983 -9.77 -9.97 20.78
C LYS A 983 -8.54 -10.71 20.20
N TYR A 984 -8.60 -11.91 19.64
CA TYR A 984 -7.41 -12.57 19.06
C TYR A 984 -7.76 -13.31 17.78
N VAL A 985 -7.58 -12.63 16.65
CA VAL A 985 -8.13 -13.05 15.36
C VAL A 985 -7.00 -13.46 14.38
N ALA A 986 -5.73 -13.25 14.76
CA ALA A 986 -4.56 -13.92 14.19
C ALA A 986 -3.77 -14.53 15.37
N PRO A 987 -3.43 -15.82 15.41
CA PRO A 987 -2.66 -16.38 16.53
C PRO A 987 -1.28 -15.73 16.62
N LEU A 988 -0.73 -15.72 17.83
CA LEU A 988 0.66 -15.32 18.07
C LEU A 988 1.48 -16.60 18.18
N ILE A 989 2.44 -16.77 17.27
CA ILE A 989 3.29 -17.96 17.16
C ILE A 989 4.62 -17.65 17.81
N TYR A 990 4.98 -18.51 18.76
CA TYR A 990 6.22 -18.52 19.51
C TYR A 990 6.45 -19.96 20.02
N SER A 991 7.69 -20.33 20.30
CA SER A 991 8.05 -21.68 20.75
C SER A 991 7.77 -21.85 22.24
N GLN A 992 8.44 -21.05 23.08
CA GLN A 992 8.25 -21.07 24.53
C GLN A 992 8.10 -19.67 25.11
N ASP A 993 9.05 -18.79 24.83
CA ASP A 993 9.00 -17.40 25.26
C ASP A 993 9.53 -16.52 24.12
N PRO A 994 8.66 -15.69 23.52
CA PRO A 994 9.02 -14.87 22.36
C PRO A 994 10.11 -13.84 22.64
N THR A 995 10.47 -13.61 23.91
CA THR A 995 11.61 -12.76 24.27
C THR A 995 12.96 -13.47 24.16
N VAL A 996 12.96 -14.79 24.19
CA VAL A 996 14.13 -15.69 24.15
C VAL A 996 14.00 -16.80 23.10
N ASP A 997 13.02 -16.76 22.21
CA ASP A 997 12.99 -17.67 21.06
C ASP A 997 14.05 -17.26 20.02
N THR A 998 14.67 -18.25 19.40
CA THR A 998 15.57 -18.12 18.24
C THR A 998 14.81 -18.31 16.93
N PRO A 999 15.33 -17.82 15.78
CA PRO A 999 14.66 -18.05 14.50
C PRO A 999 14.41 -19.53 14.17
N SER A 1000 15.36 -20.41 14.50
CA SER A 1000 15.25 -21.85 14.26
C SER A 1000 14.09 -22.50 15.03
N GLU A 1001 13.91 -22.15 16.31
CA GLU A 1001 12.79 -22.64 17.12
C GLU A 1001 11.44 -22.13 16.58
N VAL A 1002 11.41 -20.88 16.11
CA VAL A 1002 10.22 -20.31 15.44
C VAL A 1002 9.92 -21.05 14.14
N ARG A 1003 10.93 -21.40 13.34
CA ARG A 1003 10.78 -22.20 12.10
C ARG A 1003 10.13 -23.55 12.39
N ASP A 1004 10.63 -24.27 13.38
CA ASP A 1004 10.17 -25.63 13.67
C ASP A 1004 8.72 -25.60 14.20
N THR A 1005 8.39 -24.58 15.01
CA THR A 1005 7.02 -24.31 15.44
C THR A 1005 6.10 -23.98 14.26
N LEU A 1006 6.56 -23.11 13.35
CA LEU A 1006 5.82 -22.74 12.14
C LEU A 1006 5.57 -23.94 11.24
N LYS A 1007 6.57 -24.77 11.00
CA LYS A 1007 6.45 -25.97 10.16
C LYS A 1007 5.31 -26.87 10.64
N ASN A 1008 5.26 -27.15 11.94
CA ASN A 1008 4.22 -28.00 12.51
C ASN A 1008 2.83 -27.38 12.36
N LEU A 1009 2.72 -26.04 12.52
CA LEU A 1009 1.45 -25.33 12.37
C LEU A 1009 0.97 -25.26 10.92
N LEU A 1010 1.89 -25.04 9.98
CA LEU A 1010 1.57 -24.85 8.57
C LEU A 1010 1.22 -26.16 7.86
N THR A 1011 1.63 -27.31 8.41
CA THR A 1011 1.38 -28.63 7.80
C THR A 1011 -0.12 -28.93 7.83
N GLY A 1012 -0.75 -29.02 6.66
CA GLY A 1012 -2.20 -29.26 6.53
C GLY A 1012 -3.07 -28.00 6.69
N LEU A 1013 -2.47 -26.84 7.00
CA LEU A 1013 -3.21 -25.60 7.27
C LEU A 1013 -4.11 -25.17 6.11
N ASP A 1014 -3.62 -25.24 4.87
CA ASP A 1014 -4.36 -24.82 3.67
C ASP A 1014 -5.61 -25.69 3.47
N GLU A 1015 -5.50 -27.01 3.69
CA GLU A 1015 -6.61 -27.95 3.58
C GLU A 1015 -7.62 -27.76 4.70
N GLU A 1016 -7.17 -27.64 5.95
CA GLU A 1016 -8.04 -27.41 7.11
C GLU A 1016 -8.75 -26.06 7.05
N LEU A 1017 -8.06 -25.02 6.55
CA LEU A 1017 -8.64 -23.72 6.28
C LEU A 1017 -9.79 -23.88 5.28
N LEU A 1018 -9.58 -24.58 4.17
CA LEU A 1018 -10.64 -24.75 3.17
C LEU A 1018 -11.75 -25.69 3.65
N ASP A 1019 -11.43 -26.73 4.42
CA ASP A 1019 -12.40 -27.69 4.95
C ASP A 1019 -13.42 -27.01 5.89
N ASP A 1020 -12.97 -26.18 6.84
CA ASP A 1020 -13.88 -25.41 7.71
C ASP A 1020 -14.84 -24.52 6.89
N TRP A 1021 -14.38 -23.99 5.76
CA TRP A 1021 -15.21 -23.16 4.90
C TRP A 1021 -16.27 -23.98 4.17
N VAL A 1022 -15.88 -25.09 3.55
CA VAL A 1022 -16.81 -25.94 2.79
C VAL A 1022 -17.80 -26.63 3.74
N LEU A 1023 -17.35 -27.14 4.90
CA LEU A 1023 -18.19 -27.76 5.94
C LEU A 1023 -19.28 -26.83 6.43
N ASN A 1024 -18.92 -25.59 6.83
CA ASN A 1024 -19.87 -24.61 7.36
C ASN A 1024 -21.04 -24.33 6.42
N LEU A 1025 -20.81 -24.40 5.12
CA LEU A 1025 -21.79 -24.10 4.11
C LEU A 1025 -22.67 -25.30 3.81
N ILE A 1026 -22.13 -26.51 3.86
CA ILE A 1026 -22.89 -27.76 3.73
C ILE A 1026 -23.76 -27.98 4.97
N GLU A 1027 -23.22 -27.84 6.19
CA GLU A 1027 -23.97 -28.02 7.44
C GLU A 1027 -25.06 -26.95 7.65
N ARG A 1028 -24.80 -25.69 7.27
CA ARG A 1028 -25.85 -24.64 7.26
C ARG A 1028 -26.98 -24.94 6.27
N ARG A 1029 -26.71 -25.72 5.21
CA ARG A 1029 -27.72 -26.18 4.25
C ARG A 1029 -28.54 -27.34 4.81
N GLU A 1030 -27.89 -28.33 5.43
CA GLU A 1030 -28.56 -29.51 5.99
C GLU A 1030 -29.42 -29.19 7.23
N LYS A 1031 -28.94 -28.31 8.13
CA LYS A 1031 -29.74 -27.83 9.28
C LYS A 1031 -30.95 -26.99 8.84
N LYS A 1032 -30.85 -26.22 7.75
CA LYS A 1032 -32.00 -25.47 7.21
C LYS A 1032 -33.00 -26.39 6.49
N ALA A 1033 -32.51 -27.39 5.75
CA ALA A 1033 -33.38 -28.36 5.08
C ALA A 1033 -34.22 -29.15 6.10
N THR A 1034 -33.62 -29.62 7.19
CA THR A 1034 -34.32 -30.31 8.29
C THR A 1034 -35.29 -29.41 9.07
N THR A 1035 -34.99 -28.11 9.21
CA THR A 1035 -35.92 -27.16 9.86
C THR A 1035 -37.12 -26.80 8.97
N VAL A 1036 -36.94 -26.84 7.64
CA VAL A 1036 -38.03 -26.60 6.67
C VAL A 1036 -38.90 -27.84 6.52
N THR A 1037 -38.33 -29.05 6.40
CA THR A 1037 -39.10 -30.31 6.37
C THR A 1037 -39.85 -30.53 7.69
N ASN A 1038 -39.24 -30.26 8.84
CA ASN A 1038 -39.96 -30.34 10.13
C ASN A 1038 -41.08 -29.29 10.26
N ARG A 1039 -40.97 -28.13 9.58
CA ARG A 1039 -42.05 -27.12 9.55
C ARG A 1039 -43.16 -27.48 8.57
N THR A 1040 -42.87 -28.10 7.42
CA THR A 1040 -43.92 -28.64 6.52
C THR A 1040 -44.59 -29.87 7.11
N ASP A 1041 -43.85 -30.77 7.78
CA ASP A 1041 -44.43 -31.91 8.49
C ASP A 1041 -45.24 -31.47 9.72
N GLN A 1042 -44.83 -30.38 10.41
CA GLN A 1042 -45.65 -29.77 11.46
C GLN A 1042 -46.85 -29.01 10.90
N LYS A 1043 -46.77 -28.42 9.70
CA LYS A 1043 -47.91 -27.75 9.07
C LYS A 1043 -48.92 -28.75 8.51
N GLU A 1044 -48.49 -29.87 7.93
CA GLU A 1044 -49.39 -30.94 7.48
C GLU A 1044 -49.98 -31.72 8.67
N ARG A 1045 -49.23 -31.87 9.78
CA ARG A 1045 -49.79 -32.41 11.03
C ARG A 1045 -50.72 -31.41 11.75
N GLN A 1046 -50.47 -30.10 11.66
CA GLN A 1046 -51.36 -29.07 12.21
C GLN A 1046 -52.60 -28.87 11.33
N GLU A 1047 -52.51 -28.91 10.00
CA GLU A 1047 -53.67 -28.85 9.10
C GLU A 1047 -54.53 -30.12 9.18
N GLY A 1048 -53.96 -31.26 9.59
CA GLY A 1048 -54.71 -32.48 9.95
C GLY A 1048 -55.25 -32.54 11.39
N GLN A 1049 -54.88 -31.61 12.29
CA GLN A 1049 -55.32 -31.58 13.69
C GLN A 1049 -56.15 -30.34 14.07
N VAL A 1050 -56.37 -29.39 13.15
CA VAL A 1050 -57.15 -28.16 13.40
C VAL A 1050 -58.69 -28.37 13.31
N GLU A 1051 -59.17 -29.59 13.04
CA GLU A 1051 -60.60 -29.93 13.25
C GLU A 1051 -60.93 -30.42 14.68
N ALA A 1052 -59.98 -30.43 15.63
CA ALA A 1052 -60.29 -30.75 17.02
C ALA A 1052 -59.57 -29.82 18.00
N SER A 1053 -60.37 -29.18 18.86
CA SER A 1053 -60.02 -28.47 20.10
C SER A 1053 -59.53 -27.02 19.98
N MET A 1054 -60.51 -26.12 20.09
CA MET A 1054 -60.35 -24.84 20.78
C MET A 1054 -60.00 -25.10 22.25
N GLN A 1055 -58.92 -24.50 22.77
CA GLN A 1055 -58.80 -23.85 24.10
C GLN A 1055 -57.32 -23.64 24.47
N GLY A 1056 -57.00 -22.41 24.93
CA GLY A 1056 -56.05 -22.21 26.03
C GLY A 1056 -54.58 -21.97 25.71
N GLU A 1057 -54.18 -20.70 25.91
CA GLU A 1057 -52.92 -20.23 26.48
C GLU A 1057 -51.62 -20.17 25.65
N GLN A 1058 -51.08 -18.94 25.64
CA GLN A 1058 -49.80 -18.53 25.08
C GLN A 1058 -48.64 -19.04 25.93
N GLN A 1059 -47.67 -19.74 25.33
CA GLN A 1059 -46.33 -19.90 25.89
C GLN A 1059 -45.29 -19.31 24.92
N ILE A 1060 -44.63 -18.26 25.40
CA ILE A 1060 -43.46 -17.62 24.79
C ILE A 1060 -42.23 -18.47 25.14
N SER A 1061 -41.56 -19.04 24.13
CA SER A 1061 -40.33 -19.80 24.32
C SER A 1061 -39.14 -18.87 24.59
N GLN A 1062 -38.50 -19.08 25.74
CA GLN A 1062 -37.30 -18.41 26.25
C GLN A 1062 -36.07 -18.62 25.35
N LEU A 1063 -35.27 -17.57 25.18
CA LEU A 1063 -33.90 -17.61 24.63
C LEU A 1063 -32.93 -17.58 25.81
N GLU A 1064 -32.21 -18.67 26.04
CA GLU A 1064 -31.09 -18.75 26.97
C GLU A 1064 -29.92 -17.88 26.47
N ILE A 1065 -29.45 -16.97 27.33
CA ILE A 1065 -28.18 -16.27 27.19
C ILE A 1065 -27.29 -16.81 28.32
N ASP A 1066 -26.13 -17.37 27.97
CA ASP A 1066 -25.13 -17.84 28.91
C ASP A 1066 -24.71 -16.74 29.91
N GLY A 1067 -24.88 -17.02 31.20
CA GLY A 1067 -24.05 -16.46 32.27
C GLY A 1067 -24.65 -15.38 33.17
N VAL A 1068 -25.94 -15.07 33.10
CA VAL A 1068 -26.62 -14.19 34.07
C VAL A 1068 -27.96 -14.81 34.43
N THR A 1069 -28.12 -15.26 35.69
CA THR A 1069 -29.44 -15.73 36.16
C THR A 1069 -30.40 -14.54 36.26
N GLU A 1070 -31.68 -14.78 35.99
CA GLU A 1070 -32.73 -13.76 36.08
C GLU A 1070 -32.79 -13.12 37.49
N GLU A 1071 -32.39 -13.88 38.51
CA GLU A 1071 -32.23 -13.41 39.88
C GLU A 1071 -31.10 -12.39 40.02
N ALA A 1072 -29.94 -12.59 39.39
CA ALA A 1072 -28.83 -11.62 39.41
C ALA A 1072 -29.18 -10.31 38.68
N LEU A 1073 -30.02 -10.39 37.64
CA LEU A 1073 -30.49 -9.20 36.92
C LEU A 1073 -31.53 -8.42 37.75
N LYS A 1074 -32.41 -9.11 38.49
CA LYS A 1074 -33.37 -8.49 39.42
C LYS A 1074 -32.68 -7.84 40.61
N GLU A 1075 -31.63 -8.46 41.14
CA GLU A 1075 -30.83 -7.91 42.24
C GLU A 1075 -30.07 -6.64 41.80
N PHE A 1076 -29.45 -6.66 40.61
CA PHE A 1076 -28.76 -5.50 40.03
C PHE A 1076 -29.71 -4.34 39.68
N LEU A 1077 -30.92 -4.63 39.21
CA LEU A 1077 -31.90 -3.59 38.90
C LEU A 1077 -32.53 -2.98 40.16
N ASN A 1078 -32.68 -3.76 41.24
CA ASN A 1078 -33.13 -3.24 42.53
C ASN A 1078 -32.08 -2.34 43.22
N GLU A 1079 -30.78 -2.52 42.94
CA GLU A 1079 -29.71 -1.62 43.44
C GLU A 1079 -29.66 -0.25 42.73
N ILE A 1080 -30.24 -0.13 41.53
CA ILE A 1080 -30.20 1.11 40.74
C ILE A 1080 -31.30 2.10 41.18
N ASP A 1081 -32.37 1.63 41.81
CA ASP A 1081 -33.48 2.48 42.25
C ASP A 1081 -33.29 3.13 43.65
N SER A 1082 -32.14 2.90 44.33
CA SER A 1082 -31.88 3.46 45.67
C SER A 1082 -30.82 4.56 45.74
N ILE A 1083 -30.50 5.25 44.64
CA ILE A 1083 -29.61 6.41 44.65
C ILE A 1083 -30.41 7.66 44.24
N GLU A 1084 -30.89 8.40 45.26
CA GLU A 1084 -31.45 9.75 45.09
C GLU A 1084 -30.36 10.71 44.56
N PHE A 1085 -30.76 11.58 43.63
CA PHE A 1085 -29.94 12.44 42.77
C PHE A 1085 -29.19 13.58 43.49
#